data_AF-A0A2D3VP81-F1
#
_entry.id   AF-A0A2D3VP81-F1
#
_cell.length_a   1.000
_cell.length_b   1.000
_cell.length_c   1.000
_cell.angle_alpha   90.00
_cell.angle_beta   90.00
_cell.angle_gamma   90.00
#
_symmetry.space_group_name_H-M   'P 1'
#
loop_
_entity.id
_entity.type
_entity.pdbx_description
1 polymer ?
#
loop_
_entity_poly.entity_id
_entity_poly.type
_entity_poly.pdbx_seq_one_letter_code
_entity_poly.pdbx_strand_id
1 'polypeptide(L)'
;MTVKRMSEREYILAVLAKALNVSVPSLDISKSFTELGGHSLSAVEVQHGCKNGKLANSPSVLSLLVSPSIEALLPDDETEIRCLKPLQEVAPVKLTAKDPLQSSDGIQAHAVSEIDNGCVVPALEEPVVQNVKLGTIQHCSAIEAPATDMQAGLIRGCRSTINYYETWTLVDVVLIQHAWKKVIAVEPIFRTEFFENDSGELMMRLEDQHGSQIEWDETFTFDQQSYQAAIDKVLAQTQNGPAFHFHTIVFAAKDTGRSEATIVLSVHHALLDGCSMDLLVEKVRRAASGGPLAGPGTSFLNAATEVKKLHQHYGADAEEFWRGRRMSHPNATPSMGLAPPSMADNTPGKGEVSMSFSHLQGTLEAQCRSLGVTVAAFFHAAWALVQAAYSDSDDVVLGTILSGRNLPVTGIGSVVGPLVNSLPLHVSIARDMETAEFVQQVFVDLAEMSGFQWSTPAHGFEREFEAALSVSCGLKCPSNAKLQPLQPPTYVFESSIPLSIALDQASLSMRLVYHTQRYDRQMAEGLADSFVSALTGLASSSTGTVQQCLSNVMTVPMQGHLRVLGNCLSGATTRAAHETQDLVDVFDEAVKQNGAKTALDVGEGCIWTYSDVNEQSRQLAAELARMGLQPGDVVCVHADGSASWVLGLLATLRAGGVFCSLDASLPHALRSAMFRTSGSRVCVVGQEWQRKFLPEDDVPCLVVETALQKRAGDITSEPSRLSHPETTRICRAREPAYLCFTSGSTGTPKGVLCTHQALVAFQKDEAVRLGARTGVRIAQFMSPGFDGSIHEIFSALSYGATLVLRRNVDPFEVLSRVDSAIMTPSVARTISPQEFPNLQRVSPLRLSVVLGANENAGLPRW
;
A
#
# COMPACT_ATOMS: atom_id res chain seq x y z
N MET A 1 45.96 34.79 -34.26
CA MET A 1 44.68 34.17 -33.91
C MET A 1 44.15 34.86 -32.67
N THR A 2 43.11 35.66 -32.82
CA THR A 2 42.49 36.44 -31.75
C THR A 2 41.76 35.47 -30.82
N VAL A 3 42.18 35.38 -29.55
CA VAL A 3 41.45 34.63 -28.53
C VAL A 3 40.12 35.36 -28.32
N LYS A 4 39.03 34.80 -28.88
CA LYS A 4 37.69 35.33 -28.66
C LYS A 4 37.38 35.13 -27.17
N ARG A 5 37.29 36.24 -26.42
CA ARG A 5 36.88 36.22 -25.01
C ARG A 5 35.39 35.89 -24.99
N MET A 6 35.02 34.87 -24.23
CA MET A 6 33.65 34.39 -24.11
C MET A 6 33.04 35.01 -22.84
N SER A 7 31.85 35.60 -22.93
CA SER A 7 31.17 36.19 -21.77
C SER A 7 30.67 35.13 -20.78
N GLU A 8 30.35 35.52 -19.53
CA GLU A 8 29.76 34.61 -18.54
C GLU A 8 28.44 34.01 -19.06
N ARG A 9 27.61 34.84 -19.71
CA ARG A 9 26.39 34.43 -20.42
C ARG A 9 26.68 33.38 -21.50
N GLU A 10 27.64 33.63 -22.38
CA GLU A 10 28.01 32.69 -23.46
C GLU A 10 28.55 31.35 -22.90
N TYR A 11 29.28 31.38 -21.78
CA TYR A 11 29.78 30.17 -21.12
C TYR A 11 28.66 29.34 -20.51
N ILE A 12 27.72 29.97 -19.78
CA ILE A 12 26.56 29.26 -19.20
C ILE A 12 25.72 28.62 -20.31
N LEU A 13 25.47 29.34 -21.41
CA LEU A 13 24.76 28.82 -22.58
C LEU A 13 25.49 27.63 -23.23
N ALA A 14 26.81 27.66 -23.33
CA ALA A 14 27.60 26.53 -23.86
C ALA A 14 27.52 25.29 -22.95
N VAL A 15 27.53 25.49 -21.63
CA VAL A 15 27.40 24.40 -20.66
C VAL A 15 25.99 23.81 -20.67
N LEU A 16 24.95 24.66 -20.73
CA LEU A 16 23.55 24.25 -20.88
C LEU A 16 23.34 23.42 -22.15
N ALA A 17 23.80 23.94 -23.30
CA ALA A 17 23.68 23.26 -24.58
C ALA A 17 24.35 21.88 -24.56
N LYS A 18 25.52 21.77 -23.93
CA LYS A 18 26.22 20.49 -23.75
C LYS A 18 25.42 19.50 -22.91
N ALA A 19 24.90 19.91 -21.76
CA ALA A 19 24.14 19.03 -20.85
C ALA A 19 22.81 18.58 -21.46
N LEU A 20 22.19 19.43 -22.29
CA LEU A 20 20.97 19.12 -23.03
C LEU A 20 21.25 18.41 -24.38
N ASN A 21 22.52 18.19 -24.72
CA ASN A 21 22.97 17.59 -25.98
C ASN A 21 22.41 18.31 -27.24
N VAL A 22 22.39 19.64 -27.21
CA VAL A 22 21.97 20.54 -28.30
C VAL A 22 23.07 21.56 -28.64
N SER A 23 22.92 22.30 -29.75
CA SER A 23 23.85 23.38 -30.10
C SER A 23 23.45 24.70 -29.45
N VAL A 24 24.41 25.59 -29.17
CA VAL A 24 24.12 26.91 -28.57
C VAL A 24 23.13 27.74 -29.40
N PRO A 25 23.24 27.83 -30.75
CA PRO A 25 22.27 28.58 -31.56
C PRO A 25 20.86 27.98 -31.58
N SER A 26 20.72 26.69 -31.24
CA SER A 26 19.42 26.01 -31.18
C SER A 26 18.78 26.06 -29.78
N LEU A 27 19.46 26.66 -28.80
CA LEU A 27 18.95 26.78 -27.44
C LEU A 27 17.95 27.94 -27.37
N ASP A 28 16.67 27.63 -27.18
CA ASP A 28 15.62 28.63 -26.99
C ASP A 28 15.65 29.15 -25.55
N ILE A 29 16.25 30.32 -25.35
CA ILE A 29 16.44 30.90 -24.01
C ILE A 29 15.13 31.35 -23.35
N SER A 30 14.04 31.47 -24.12
CA SER A 30 12.72 31.83 -23.60
C SER A 30 12.03 30.68 -22.87
N LYS A 31 12.50 29.45 -23.12
CA LYS A 31 11.99 28.22 -22.51
C LYS A 31 12.72 27.86 -21.24
N SER A 32 12.06 27.12 -20.36
CA SER A 32 12.69 26.60 -19.15
C SER A 32 13.70 25.49 -19.46
N PHE A 33 14.60 25.21 -18.52
CA PHE A 33 15.56 24.11 -18.65
C PHE A 33 14.87 22.75 -18.83
N THR A 34 13.76 22.51 -18.13
CA THR A 34 12.98 21.27 -18.18
C THR A 34 12.19 21.13 -19.49
N GLU A 35 11.67 22.23 -20.05
CA GLU A 35 11.01 22.24 -21.37
C GLU A 35 11.96 21.83 -22.51
N LEU A 36 13.25 22.09 -22.35
CA LEU A 36 14.30 21.67 -23.29
C LEU A 36 14.80 20.23 -23.04
N GLY A 37 14.19 19.49 -22.12
CA GLY A 37 14.55 18.11 -21.79
C GLY A 37 15.51 17.97 -20.60
N GLY A 38 15.75 19.05 -19.86
CA GLY A 38 16.56 19.04 -18.66
C GLY A 38 15.92 18.25 -17.51
N HIS A 39 16.75 17.52 -16.79
CA HIS A 39 16.41 16.75 -15.59
C HIS A 39 17.47 16.94 -14.49
N SER A 40 17.23 16.42 -13.28
CA SER A 40 18.11 16.64 -12.12
C SER A 40 19.58 16.29 -12.39
N LEU A 41 19.86 15.18 -13.08
CA LEU A 41 21.24 14.81 -13.45
C LEU A 41 21.88 15.81 -14.43
N SER A 42 21.19 16.21 -15.50
CA SER A 42 21.71 17.23 -16.42
C SER A 42 21.85 18.60 -15.74
N ALA A 43 20.99 18.96 -14.78
CA ALA A 43 21.13 20.17 -13.99
C ALA A 43 22.40 20.14 -13.12
N VAL A 44 22.76 18.96 -12.59
CA VAL A 44 24.05 18.76 -11.92
C VAL A 44 25.21 18.95 -12.89
N GLU A 45 25.13 18.40 -14.10
CA GLU A 45 26.15 18.60 -15.13
C GLU A 45 26.35 20.08 -15.45
N VAL A 46 25.25 20.84 -15.56
CA VAL A 46 25.28 22.29 -15.80
C VAL A 46 25.94 23.02 -14.63
N GLN A 47 25.48 22.77 -13.41
CA GLN A 47 26.05 23.39 -12.21
C GLN A 47 27.55 23.06 -12.08
N HIS A 48 27.93 21.81 -12.34
CA HIS A 48 29.32 21.35 -12.31
C HIS A 48 30.18 22.03 -13.39
N GLY A 49 29.68 22.12 -14.63
CA GLY A 49 30.36 22.80 -15.73
C GLY A 49 30.57 24.30 -15.45
N CYS A 50 29.59 24.95 -14.83
CA CYS A 50 29.66 26.34 -14.38
C CYS A 50 30.67 26.53 -13.24
N LYS A 51 30.67 25.65 -12.23
CA LYS A 51 31.64 25.67 -11.12
C LYS A 51 33.08 25.41 -11.59
N ASN A 52 33.28 24.48 -12.53
CA ASN A 52 34.60 24.24 -13.14
C ASN A 52 35.12 25.45 -13.93
N GLY A 53 34.20 26.24 -14.49
CA GLY A 53 34.48 27.53 -15.10
C GLY A 53 34.78 28.65 -14.10
N LYS A 54 34.80 28.38 -12.78
CA LYS A 54 35.01 29.40 -11.73
C LYS A 54 34.08 30.62 -11.85
N LEU A 55 32.85 30.41 -12.30
CA LEU A 55 31.83 31.45 -12.34
C LEU A 55 31.47 31.90 -10.91
N ALA A 56 31.29 33.20 -10.71
CA ALA A 56 30.99 33.76 -9.39
C ALA A 56 29.58 33.38 -8.94
N ASN A 57 28.61 33.35 -9.87
CA ASN A 57 27.22 33.03 -9.62
C ASN A 57 26.78 31.84 -10.49
N SER A 58 27.11 30.62 -10.06
CA SER A 58 26.66 29.40 -10.73
C SER A 58 25.21 29.08 -10.33
N PRO A 59 24.30 28.82 -11.30
CA PRO A 59 22.92 28.48 -10.99
C PRO A 59 22.86 27.17 -10.18
N SER A 60 22.00 27.14 -9.16
CA SER A 60 21.76 25.94 -8.36
C SER A 60 20.93 24.92 -9.14
N VAL A 61 21.02 23.63 -8.81
CA VAL A 61 20.17 22.57 -9.41
C VAL A 61 18.68 22.91 -9.23
N LEU A 62 18.30 23.40 -8.05
CA LEU A 62 16.94 23.88 -7.79
C LEU A 62 16.58 25.00 -8.76
N SER A 63 17.38 26.07 -8.84
CA SER A 63 17.10 27.19 -9.74
C SER A 63 16.99 26.76 -11.19
N LEU A 64 17.83 25.82 -11.65
CA LEU A 64 17.76 25.27 -13.01
C LEU A 64 16.42 24.58 -13.27
N LEU A 65 15.92 23.81 -12.30
CA LEU A 65 14.69 23.03 -12.46
C LEU A 65 13.42 23.87 -12.35
N VAL A 66 13.39 24.90 -11.49
CA VAL A 66 12.17 25.69 -11.24
C VAL A 66 12.11 27.03 -11.99
N SER A 67 13.21 27.46 -12.61
CA SER A 67 13.20 28.75 -13.31
C SER A 67 12.27 28.73 -14.52
N PRO A 68 11.49 29.80 -14.73
CA PRO A 68 10.51 29.85 -15.82
C PRO A 68 11.15 29.90 -17.21
N SER A 69 12.41 30.36 -17.31
CA SER A 69 13.16 30.40 -18.56
C SER A 69 14.66 30.32 -18.31
N ILE A 70 15.42 29.91 -19.33
CA ILE A 70 16.89 30.00 -19.30
C ILE A 70 17.34 31.45 -19.21
N GLU A 71 16.61 32.39 -19.81
CA GLU A 71 16.92 33.82 -19.71
C GLU A 71 16.91 34.33 -18.27
N ALA A 72 15.99 33.87 -17.42
CA ALA A 72 15.94 34.22 -16.01
C ALA A 72 17.15 33.69 -15.19
N LEU A 73 17.91 32.73 -15.74
CA LEU A 73 19.08 32.13 -15.11
C LEU A 73 20.39 32.78 -15.55
N LEU A 74 20.37 33.60 -16.60
CA LEU A 74 21.58 34.21 -17.15
C LEU A 74 21.92 35.51 -16.42
N PRO A 75 23.20 35.76 -16.12
CA PRO A 75 23.63 37.05 -15.61
C PRO A 75 23.50 38.14 -16.68
N ASP A 76 23.40 39.39 -16.23
CA ASP A 76 23.40 40.58 -17.08
C ASP A 76 24.72 40.71 -17.85
N ASP A 77 24.68 41.22 -19.09
CA ASP A 77 25.78 41.21 -20.08
C ASP A 77 27.08 41.97 -19.68
N GLU A 78 27.19 42.55 -18.49
CA GLU A 78 28.31 43.42 -18.08
C GLU A 78 29.45 42.75 -17.28
N THR A 79 29.38 41.45 -16.92
CA THR A 79 30.47 40.75 -16.22
C THR A 79 31.48 40.09 -17.16
N GLU A 80 32.61 40.78 -17.44
CA GLU A 80 33.74 40.21 -18.18
C GLU A 80 34.63 39.30 -17.31
N ILE A 81 34.91 38.07 -17.76
CA ILE A 81 35.84 37.13 -17.11
C ILE A 81 37.23 37.13 -17.78
N ARG A 82 38.29 37.25 -16.98
CA ARG A 82 39.68 37.00 -17.42
C ARG A 82 40.03 35.51 -17.28
N CYS A 83 40.18 34.86 -18.43
CA CYS A 83 40.80 33.54 -18.69
C CYS A 83 40.01 32.28 -18.26
N LEU A 84 39.43 31.60 -19.26
CA LEU A 84 38.96 30.21 -19.20
C LEU A 84 39.77 29.34 -20.15
N LYS A 85 40.03 28.08 -19.77
CA LYS A 85 40.50 27.06 -20.72
C LYS A 85 39.33 26.69 -21.65
N PRO A 86 39.54 26.52 -22.97
CA PRO A 86 38.46 26.14 -23.88
C PRO A 86 37.82 24.81 -23.46
N LEU A 87 36.49 24.72 -23.53
CA LEU A 87 35.80 23.44 -23.62
C LEU A 87 36.35 22.72 -24.85
N GLN A 88 37.00 21.56 -24.68
CA GLN A 88 37.45 20.77 -25.83
C GLN A 88 36.22 20.35 -26.66
N GLU A 89 36.08 20.94 -27.85
CA GLU A 89 35.21 20.41 -28.89
C GLU A 89 35.77 19.05 -29.32
N VAL A 90 35.01 17.98 -29.06
CA VAL A 90 35.27 16.70 -29.70
C VAL A 90 34.79 16.84 -31.16
N ALA A 91 35.73 17.06 -32.07
CA ALA A 91 35.43 17.07 -33.50
C ALA A 91 34.84 15.71 -33.92
N PRO A 92 33.83 15.69 -34.81
CA PRO A 92 33.32 14.43 -35.35
C PRO A 92 34.44 13.76 -36.16
N VAL A 93 34.86 12.58 -35.72
CA VAL A 93 35.89 11.78 -36.39
C VAL A 93 35.36 11.35 -37.75
N LYS A 94 35.79 12.02 -38.82
CA LYS A 94 35.69 11.52 -40.19
C LYS A 94 36.81 10.51 -40.41
N LEU A 95 36.46 9.23 -40.43
CA LEU A 95 37.33 8.16 -40.91
C LEU A 95 37.47 8.27 -42.43
N THR A 96 38.64 8.70 -42.90
CA THR A 96 39.08 8.45 -44.28
C THR A 96 40.30 7.55 -44.27
N ALA A 97 40.13 6.37 -44.87
CA ALA A 97 41.19 5.41 -45.12
C ALA A 97 42.20 5.94 -46.14
N LYS A 98 43.50 5.77 -45.86
CA LYS A 98 44.58 5.48 -46.83
C LYS A 98 45.92 5.27 -46.12
N ASP A 99 46.36 4.00 -46.11
CA ASP A 99 47.69 3.42 -46.39
C ASP A 99 49.03 4.00 -45.86
N PRO A 100 50.07 3.12 -45.77
CA PRO A 100 51.06 3.12 -44.69
C PRO A 100 52.42 3.73 -45.09
N LEU A 101 53.19 4.18 -44.11
CA LEU A 101 54.62 4.47 -44.27
C LEU A 101 55.45 3.98 -43.08
N GLN A 102 56.56 3.35 -43.46
CA GLN A 102 57.59 2.66 -42.69
C GLN A 102 58.55 3.61 -41.96
N SER A 103 59.19 3.10 -40.89
CA SER A 103 60.62 3.24 -40.48
C SER A 103 60.70 3.04 -38.96
N SER A 104 61.19 1.90 -38.45
CA SER A 104 62.58 1.42 -38.29
C SER A 104 63.29 1.97 -37.04
N ASP A 105 64.03 1.06 -36.41
CA ASP A 105 64.93 1.17 -35.25
C ASP A 105 64.28 0.76 -33.92
N GLY A 106 64.66 -0.32 -33.24
CA GLY A 106 65.82 -1.20 -33.35
C GLY A 106 66.20 -1.62 -31.92
N ILE A 107 65.68 -2.76 -31.44
CA ILE A 107 66.10 -3.37 -30.17
C ILE A 107 66.46 -4.82 -30.46
N GLN A 108 67.76 -5.11 -30.37
CA GLN A 108 68.30 -6.46 -30.43
C GLN A 108 68.08 -7.19 -29.10
N ALA A 109 67.59 -8.42 -29.23
CA ALA A 109 67.52 -9.42 -28.18
C ALA A 109 68.87 -10.11 -27.99
N HIS A 110 69.18 -10.51 -26.76
CA HIS A 110 70.06 -11.66 -26.51
C HIS A 110 69.47 -12.56 -25.43
N ALA A 111 69.54 -13.86 -25.73
CA ALA A 111 68.94 -14.97 -25.03
C ALA A 111 69.91 -15.64 -24.03
N VAL A 112 69.32 -16.13 -22.93
CA VAL A 112 69.45 -17.42 -22.23
C VAL A 112 70.70 -18.29 -22.45
N SER A 113 71.36 -18.67 -21.33
CA SER A 113 71.72 -20.06 -20.97
C SER A 113 72.29 -20.14 -19.53
N GLU A 114 71.60 -20.81 -18.62
CA GLU A 114 71.95 -22.12 -17.99
C GLU A 114 72.85 -22.02 -16.74
N ILE A 115 72.39 -22.55 -15.59
CA ILE A 115 72.86 -23.80 -14.95
C ILE A 115 72.20 -23.97 -13.56
N ASP A 116 72.02 -25.25 -13.26
CA ASP A 116 71.23 -26.01 -12.31
C ASP A 116 71.76 -26.09 -10.85
N ASN A 117 70.87 -26.56 -9.96
CA ASN A 117 71.04 -27.23 -8.65
C ASN A 117 71.49 -26.50 -7.37
N GLY A 118 70.65 -26.64 -6.32
CA GLY A 118 71.11 -26.84 -4.94
C GLY A 118 70.33 -26.12 -3.83
N CYS A 119 69.32 -26.79 -3.24
CA CYS A 119 68.81 -26.45 -1.91
C CYS A 119 69.91 -26.52 -0.85
N VAL A 120 69.97 -25.56 0.09
CA VAL A 120 70.07 -25.73 1.57
C VAL A 120 69.88 -24.36 2.23
N VAL A 121 68.96 -24.28 3.21
CA VAL A 121 68.84 -23.19 4.19
C VAL A 121 69.73 -23.53 5.40
N PRO A 122 70.48 -22.59 5.98
CA PRO A 122 70.32 -22.39 7.43
C PRO A 122 70.40 -20.93 7.90
N ALA A 123 69.73 -20.73 9.03
CA ALA A 123 69.56 -19.52 9.82
C ALA A 123 70.87 -18.87 10.34
N LEU A 124 70.82 -17.57 10.65
CA LEU A 124 70.88 -17.01 12.02
C LEU A 124 71.22 -15.50 12.03
N GLU A 125 70.51 -14.82 12.93
CA GLU A 125 70.93 -13.69 13.79
C GLU A 125 71.04 -12.25 13.23
N GLU A 126 70.23 -11.40 13.88
CA GLU A 126 70.19 -9.94 13.81
C GLU A 126 71.50 -9.27 14.26
N PRO A 127 71.75 -8.04 13.78
CA PRO A 127 72.37 -7.03 14.63
C PRO A 127 71.54 -5.74 14.71
N VAL A 128 71.12 -5.47 15.94
CA VAL A 128 70.95 -4.18 16.64
C VAL A 128 71.31 -2.92 15.84
N VAL A 129 70.31 -2.09 15.57
CA VAL A 129 70.46 -0.72 15.04
C VAL A 129 70.64 0.27 16.18
N GLN A 130 71.79 0.97 16.20
CA GLN A 130 71.99 2.15 17.03
C GLN A 130 71.51 3.42 16.31
N ASN A 131 70.64 4.14 17.02
CA ASN A 131 70.07 5.47 16.81
C ASN A 131 70.84 6.44 15.89
N VAL A 132 70.16 6.89 14.83
CA VAL A 132 70.38 8.21 14.19
C VAL A 132 69.12 9.05 14.38
N LYS A 133 69.28 10.24 14.95
CA LYS A 133 68.21 11.21 15.22
C LYS A 133 67.67 11.84 13.93
N LEU A 134 66.37 11.61 13.70
CA LEU A 134 65.33 12.56 13.27
C LEU A 134 65.75 13.73 12.37
N GLY A 135 65.59 13.54 11.06
CA GLY A 135 65.03 14.58 10.20
C GLY A 135 63.51 14.41 10.20
N THR A 136 62.80 15.42 10.68
CA THR A 136 61.34 15.48 10.77
C THR A 136 60.72 15.30 9.38
N ILE A 137 60.31 14.08 9.04
CA ILE A 137 59.31 13.87 7.99
C ILE A 137 57.97 14.14 8.66
N GLN A 138 57.30 15.21 8.22
CA GLN A 138 55.92 15.50 8.62
C GLN A 138 55.09 14.23 8.45
N HIS A 139 54.50 13.75 9.54
CA HIS A 139 53.37 12.84 9.47
C HIS A 139 52.36 13.42 8.48
N CYS A 140 52.10 12.72 7.37
CA CYS A 140 50.84 12.91 6.65
C CYS A 140 49.74 12.57 7.66
N SER A 141 49.00 13.57 8.11
CA SER A 141 47.82 13.36 8.96
C SER A 141 46.84 12.48 8.17
N ALA A 142 46.45 11.34 8.73
CA ALA A 142 45.41 10.49 8.16
C ALA A 142 44.16 11.36 7.88
N ILE A 143 43.57 11.24 6.69
CA ILE A 143 42.34 11.95 6.36
C ILE A 143 41.22 11.29 7.15
N GLU A 144 40.71 11.99 8.16
CA GLU A 144 39.57 11.57 8.97
C GLU A 144 38.34 12.39 8.61
N ALA A 145 37.20 11.73 8.53
CA ALA A 145 35.90 12.36 8.33
C ALA A 145 34.86 11.65 9.21
N PRO A 146 33.85 12.35 9.72
CA PRO A 146 32.75 11.69 10.41
C PRO A 146 31.91 10.87 9.43
N ALA A 147 31.46 9.70 9.87
CA ALA A 147 30.51 8.90 9.10
C ALA A 147 29.17 9.65 9.00
N THR A 148 28.44 9.43 7.91
CA THR A 148 27.08 9.97 7.78
C THR A 148 26.13 9.24 8.72
N ASP A 149 25.00 9.88 9.09
CA ASP A 149 23.98 9.26 9.93
C ASP A 149 23.47 7.94 9.35
N MET A 150 23.33 7.86 8.02
CA MET A 150 22.97 6.63 7.33
C MET A 150 24.03 5.54 7.54
N GLN A 151 25.32 5.85 7.34
CA GLN A 151 26.38 4.86 7.57
C GLN A 151 26.41 4.40 9.02
N ALA A 152 26.26 5.32 9.98
CA ALA A 152 26.19 4.99 11.40
C ALA A 152 25.01 4.06 11.72
N GLY A 153 23.83 4.34 11.17
CA GLY A 153 22.65 3.48 11.32
C GLY A 153 22.83 2.08 10.72
N LEU A 154 23.41 2.00 9.52
CA LEU A 154 23.66 0.73 8.83
C LEU A 154 24.71 -0.13 9.57
N ILE A 155 25.80 0.48 10.02
CA ILE A 155 26.88 -0.21 10.73
C ILE A 155 26.39 -0.71 12.09
N ARG A 156 25.68 0.12 12.86
CA ARG A 156 25.11 -0.27 14.16
C ARG A 156 23.98 -1.30 14.04
N GLY A 157 23.27 -1.31 12.91
CA GLY A 157 22.17 -2.25 12.61
C GLY A 157 22.63 -3.65 12.19
N CYS A 158 23.91 -3.84 11.87
CA CYS A 158 24.55 -5.13 11.53
C CYS A 158 23.89 -5.96 10.40
N ARG A 159 23.02 -5.38 9.56
CA ARG A 159 22.28 -6.09 8.49
C ARG A 159 21.94 -5.20 7.30
N SER A 160 22.90 -5.00 6.40
CA SER A 160 22.60 -4.40 5.09
C SER A 160 23.65 -4.77 4.05
N THR A 161 23.36 -5.82 3.27
CA THR A 161 24.21 -6.27 2.16
C THR A 161 23.58 -5.90 0.82
N ILE A 162 24.40 -5.38 -0.08
CA ILE A 162 24.11 -5.30 -1.52
C ILE A 162 24.83 -6.46 -2.18
N ASN A 163 24.10 -7.27 -2.94
CA ASN A 163 24.66 -8.27 -3.82
C ASN A 163 24.51 -7.80 -5.27
N TYR A 164 25.64 -7.69 -5.95
CA TYR A 164 25.73 -7.43 -7.37
C TYR A 164 26.29 -8.66 -8.06
N TYR A 165 25.69 -9.10 -9.17
CA TYR A 165 26.27 -10.20 -9.92
C TYR A 165 26.07 -10.10 -11.42
N GLU A 166 27.04 -10.68 -12.14
CA GLU A 166 27.06 -10.75 -13.59
C GLU A 166 27.64 -12.05 -14.10
N THR A 167 27.04 -12.56 -15.16
CA THR A 167 27.47 -13.79 -15.84
C THR A 167 28.29 -13.45 -17.09
N TRP A 168 29.42 -14.12 -17.26
CA TRP A 168 30.39 -13.89 -18.33
C TRP A 168 30.82 -15.19 -19.00
N THR A 169 31.40 -15.09 -20.19
CA THR A 169 32.16 -16.21 -20.76
C THR A 169 33.42 -16.45 -19.92
N LEU A 170 33.94 -17.68 -19.92
CA LEU A 170 35.21 -17.98 -19.20
C LEU A 170 36.43 -17.20 -19.72
N VAL A 171 36.39 -16.72 -20.96
CA VAL A 171 37.48 -15.92 -21.52
C VAL A 171 37.41 -14.50 -20.99
N ASP A 172 36.21 -13.92 -20.97
CA ASP A 172 36.02 -12.54 -20.56
C ASP A 172 36.09 -12.38 -19.04
N VAL A 173 35.70 -13.39 -18.27
CA VAL A 173 35.67 -13.33 -16.80
C VAL A 173 37.05 -12.99 -16.22
N VAL A 174 38.14 -13.53 -16.79
CA VAL A 174 39.51 -13.25 -16.33
C VAL A 174 39.87 -11.78 -16.51
N LEU A 175 39.48 -11.18 -17.64
CA LEU A 175 39.69 -9.76 -17.91
C LEU A 175 38.88 -8.88 -16.94
N ILE A 176 37.63 -9.28 -16.69
CA ILE A 176 36.74 -8.58 -15.77
C ILE A 176 37.23 -8.68 -14.32
N GLN A 177 37.67 -9.86 -13.86
CA GLN A 177 38.26 -10.06 -12.53
C GLN A 177 39.48 -9.15 -12.31
N HIS A 178 40.38 -9.08 -13.30
CA HIS A 178 41.56 -8.21 -13.23
C HIS A 178 41.17 -6.72 -13.20
N ALA A 179 40.17 -6.33 -13.99
CA ALA A 179 39.67 -4.97 -13.99
C ALA A 179 39.02 -4.57 -12.65
N TRP A 180 38.25 -5.47 -12.04
CA TRP A 180 37.69 -5.28 -10.69
C TRP A 180 38.79 -5.03 -9.66
N LYS A 181 39.81 -5.89 -9.62
CA LYS A 181 40.95 -5.75 -8.69
C LYS A 181 41.66 -4.40 -8.86
N LYS A 182 41.87 -3.96 -10.10
CA LYS A 182 42.48 -2.64 -10.40
C LYS A 182 41.64 -1.47 -9.92
N VAL A 183 40.33 -1.49 -10.17
CA VAL A 183 39.44 -0.39 -9.81
C VAL A 183 39.30 -0.29 -8.29
N ILE A 184 39.11 -1.40 -7.59
CA ILE A 184 38.99 -1.42 -6.12
C ILE A 184 40.25 -0.88 -5.46
N ALA A 185 41.44 -1.24 -5.96
CA ALA A 185 42.71 -0.77 -5.42
C ALA A 185 42.85 0.77 -5.46
N VAL A 186 42.23 1.44 -6.43
CA VAL A 186 42.34 2.91 -6.58
C VAL A 186 41.20 3.68 -5.93
N GLU A 187 40.03 3.06 -5.71
CA GLU A 187 38.87 3.71 -5.11
C GLU A 187 39.01 3.82 -3.58
N PRO A 188 39.06 5.04 -2.99
CA PRO A 188 39.33 5.24 -1.56
C PRO A 188 38.32 4.58 -0.60
N ILE A 189 37.06 4.44 -1.02
CA ILE A 189 35.99 3.92 -0.16
C ILE A 189 36.24 2.48 0.30
N PHE A 190 36.91 1.65 -0.51
CA PHE A 190 37.26 0.28 -0.15
C PHE A 190 38.47 0.18 0.80
N ARG A 191 39.13 1.30 1.09
CA ARG A 191 40.24 1.43 2.05
C ARG A 191 39.83 2.28 3.27
N THR A 192 38.53 2.42 3.49
CA THR A 192 37.98 3.22 4.59
C THR A 192 37.71 2.31 5.78
N GLU A 193 38.34 2.63 6.91
CA GLU A 193 38.09 2.01 8.21
C GLU A 193 37.06 2.85 8.99
N PHE A 194 36.14 2.18 9.69
CA PHE A 194 35.18 2.82 10.59
C PHE A 194 35.57 2.57 12.04
N PHE A 195 35.58 3.62 12.86
CA PHE A 195 35.90 3.54 14.29
C PHE A 195 35.05 4.53 15.09
N GLU A 196 34.72 4.22 16.35
CA GLU A 196 34.07 5.19 17.23
C GLU A 196 35.14 6.02 17.97
N ASN A 197 34.94 7.33 18.04
CA ASN A 197 35.79 8.22 18.83
C ASN A 197 35.38 8.24 20.31
N ASP A 198 36.14 8.95 21.15
CA ASP A 198 35.88 9.05 22.60
C ASP A 198 34.51 9.64 22.97
N SER A 199 33.84 10.33 22.02
CA SER A 199 32.50 10.88 22.20
C SER A 199 31.37 9.94 21.73
N GLY A 200 31.70 8.75 21.23
CA GLY A 200 30.74 7.80 20.66
C GLY A 200 30.24 8.17 19.25
N GLU A 201 30.89 9.13 18.59
CA GLU A 201 30.63 9.46 17.18
C GLU A 201 31.39 8.49 16.29
N LEU A 202 30.72 7.95 15.27
CA LEU A 202 31.34 7.06 14.30
C LEU A 202 32.13 7.88 13.27
N MET A 203 33.40 7.53 13.11
CA MET A 203 34.38 8.19 12.26
C MET A 203 34.87 7.25 11.17
N MET A 204 35.34 7.84 10.06
CA MET A 204 35.98 7.19 8.93
C MET A 204 37.43 7.64 8.85
N ARG A 205 38.35 6.71 8.62
CA ARG A 205 39.76 6.97 8.33
C ARG A 205 40.17 6.23 7.07
N LEU A 206 40.95 6.90 6.22
CA LEU A 206 41.58 6.24 5.07
C LEU A 206 42.86 5.53 5.51
N GLU A 207 43.00 4.25 5.18
CA GLU A 207 44.26 3.53 5.40
C GLU A 207 45.31 3.87 4.33
N ASP A 208 46.54 4.15 4.79
CA ASP A 208 47.68 4.47 3.92
C ASP A 208 48.31 3.23 3.26
N GLN A 209 48.09 2.02 3.79
CA GLN A 209 48.74 0.81 3.27
C GLN A 209 48.03 0.26 2.03
N HIS A 210 48.73 0.26 0.89
CA HIS A 210 48.38 -0.54 -0.29
C HIS A 210 48.67 -2.01 -0.01
N GLY A 211 47.75 -2.75 0.61
CA GLY A 211 48.07 -4.12 1.02
C GLY A 211 46.96 -5.06 1.44
N SER A 212 45.69 -4.64 1.55
CA SER A 212 44.62 -5.61 1.76
C SER A 212 44.47 -6.50 0.51
N GLN A 213 44.85 -7.77 0.63
CA GLN A 213 44.53 -8.77 -0.39
C GLN A 213 43.00 -8.79 -0.53
N ILE A 214 42.49 -8.46 -1.72
CA ILE A 214 41.07 -8.58 -2.02
C ILE A 214 40.71 -10.06 -1.89
N GLU A 215 39.92 -10.40 -0.88
CA GLU A 215 39.37 -11.74 -0.70
C GLU A 215 38.49 -12.08 -1.91
N TRP A 216 38.87 -13.14 -2.60
CA TRP A 216 38.23 -13.57 -3.84
C TRP A 216 38.14 -15.09 -3.86
N ASP A 217 36.94 -15.59 -3.58
CA ASP A 217 36.66 -17.03 -3.58
C ASP A 217 36.25 -17.52 -4.97
N GLU A 218 36.55 -18.79 -5.26
CA GLU A 218 36.14 -19.44 -6.50
C GLU A 218 35.49 -20.79 -6.22
N THR A 219 34.39 -21.08 -6.91
CA THR A 219 33.69 -22.36 -6.83
C THR A 219 33.44 -22.92 -8.22
N PHE A 220 33.86 -24.15 -8.46
CA PHE A 220 33.68 -24.85 -9.73
C PHE A 220 32.49 -25.80 -9.65
N THR A 221 31.56 -25.68 -10.60
CA THR A 221 30.41 -26.57 -10.77
C THR A 221 30.44 -27.21 -12.16
N PHE A 222 29.83 -28.38 -12.28
CA PHE A 222 29.88 -29.20 -13.51
C PHE A 222 28.49 -29.50 -14.08
N ASP A 223 27.44 -29.00 -13.44
CA ASP A 223 26.04 -29.10 -13.86
C ASP A 223 25.29 -27.80 -13.52
N GLN A 224 24.22 -27.53 -14.27
CA GLN A 224 23.46 -26.27 -14.15
C GLN A 224 22.75 -26.13 -12.80
N GLN A 225 22.32 -27.24 -12.18
CA GLN A 225 21.57 -27.21 -10.93
C GLN A 225 22.49 -26.81 -9.77
N SER A 226 23.68 -27.42 -9.69
CA SER A 226 24.72 -27.04 -8.72
C SER A 226 25.22 -25.62 -8.96
N TYR A 227 25.32 -25.19 -10.22
CA TYR A 227 25.67 -23.80 -10.57
C TYR A 227 24.68 -22.79 -9.99
N GLN A 228 23.38 -22.99 -10.23
CA GLN A 228 22.34 -22.10 -9.71
C GLN A 228 22.28 -22.15 -8.18
N ALA A 229 22.35 -23.34 -7.58
CA ALA A 229 22.34 -23.48 -6.13
C ALA A 229 23.54 -22.81 -5.45
N ALA A 230 24.71 -22.79 -6.09
CA ALA A 230 25.89 -22.08 -5.59
C ALA A 230 25.70 -20.56 -5.65
N ILE A 231 25.11 -20.03 -6.73
CA ILE A 231 24.75 -18.60 -6.84
C ILE A 231 23.76 -18.24 -5.72
N ASP A 232 22.66 -18.99 -5.60
CA ASP A 232 21.61 -18.74 -4.61
C ASP A 232 22.17 -18.81 -3.17
N LYS A 233 23.09 -19.74 -2.91
CA LYS A 233 23.76 -19.86 -1.61
C LYS A 233 24.58 -18.62 -1.28
N VAL A 234 25.35 -18.08 -2.22
CA VAL A 234 26.13 -16.85 -2.01
C VAL A 234 25.19 -15.65 -1.82
N LEU A 235 24.12 -15.54 -2.62
CA LEU A 235 23.14 -14.46 -2.48
C LEU A 235 22.36 -14.50 -1.16
N ALA A 236 22.18 -15.69 -0.58
CA ALA A 236 21.52 -15.88 0.72
C ALA A 236 22.43 -15.61 1.93
N GLN A 237 23.74 -15.51 1.73
CA GLN A 237 24.68 -15.21 2.82
C GLN A 237 24.60 -13.72 3.18
N THR A 238 24.11 -13.41 4.37
CA THR A 238 24.26 -12.08 4.96
C THR A 238 25.72 -11.89 5.36
N GLN A 239 26.35 -10.82 4.89
CA GLN A 239 27.71 -10.47 5.27
C GLN A 239 27.77 -10.09 6.76
N ASN A 240 28.32 -10.98 7.59
CA ASN A 240 28.73 -10.72 8.98
C ASN A 240 30.27 -10.68 9.08
N GLY A 241 30.92 -10.10 8.08
CA GLY A 241 32.37 -10.18 7.82
C GLY A 241 32.88 -8.96 7.05
N PRO A 242 34.03 -9.02 6.36
CA PRO A 242 34.72 -7.85 5.81
C PRO A 242 33.78 -6.95 5.00
N ALA A 243 34.09 -5.66 4.94
CA ALA A 243 33.17 -4.65 4.40
C ALA A 243 32.68 -4.96 2.96
N PHE A 244 33.39 -5.82 2.21
CA PHE A 244 33.00 -6.40 0.94
C PHE A 244 33.77 -7.72 0.64
N HIS A 245 33.23 -8.56 -0.25
CA HIS A 245 33.82 -9.84 -0.69
C HIS A 245 33.44 -10.16 -2.15
N PHE A 246 34.32 -10.87 -2.87
CA PHE A 246 34.09 -11.36 -4.23
C PHE A 246 34.02 -12.89 -4.29
N HIS A 247 33.04 -13.41 -5.03
CA HIS A 247 32.92 -14.84 -5.30
C HIS A 247 32.72 -15.10 -6.80
N THR A 248 33.56 -15.93 -7.42
CA THR A 248 33.32 -16.43 -8.77
C THR A 248 32.74 -17.84 -8.72
N ILE A 249 31.54 -18.04 -9.25
CA ILE A 249 31.00 -19.38 -9.50
C ILE A 249 31.26 -19.70 -10.98
N VAL A 250 31.92 -20.82 -11.26
CA VAL A 250 32.30 -21.25 -12.62
C VAL A 250 31.50 -22.49 -13.01
N PHE A 251 30.72 -22.40 -14.09
CA PHE A 251 30.09 -23.55 -14.74
C PHE A 251 30.99 -24.09 -15.86
N ALA A 252 31.64 -25.21 -15.60
CA ALA A 252 32.49 -25.91 -16.57
C ALA A 252 31.70 -27.03 -17.26
N ALA A 253 31.11 -26.75 -18.43
CA ALA A 253 30.34 -27.72 -19.18
C ALA A 253 31.25 -28.86 -19.71
N LYS A 254 30.87 -30.12 -19.45
CA LYS A 254 31.69 -31.29 -19.85
C LYS A 254 31.49 -31.73 -21.29
N ASP A 255 30.27 -31.66 -21.85
CA ASP A 255 30.00 -32.35 -23.13
C ASP A 255 29.22 -31.60 -24.23
N THR A 256 28.54 -30.46 -24.02
CA THR A 256 27.89 -29.71 -25.14
C THR A 256 27.50 -28.24 -24.86
N GLY A 257 27.81 -27.67 -23.69
CA GLY A 257 27.39 -26.31 -23.30
C GLY A 257 28.46 -25.23 -23.50
N ARG A 258 28.05 -23.96 -23.56
CA ARG A 258 28.96 -22.83 -23.35
C ARG A 258 29.29 -22.77 -21.85
N SER A 259 30.56 -22.89 -21.49
CA SER A 259 31.01 -22.65 -20.12
C SER A 259 30.92 -21.16 -19.79
N GLU A 260 30.43 -20.86 -18.59
CA GLU A 260 30.19 -19.49 -18.12
C GLU A 260 30.60 -19.36 -16.66
N ALA A 261 30.77 -18.12 -16.20
CA ALA A 261 31.08 -17.82 -14.82
C ALA A 261 30.33 -16.59 -14.34
N THR A 262 29.79 -16.66 -13.12
CA THR A 262 29.14 -15.56 -12.43
C THR A 262 30.09 -14.97 -11.40
N ILE A 263 30.40 -13.68 -11.51
CA ILE A 263 31.07 -12.92 -10.45
C ILE A 263 29.99 -12.31 -9.57
N VAL A 264 30.05 -12.56 -8.26
CA VAL A 264 29.22 -11.95 -7.23
C VAL A 264 30.07 -11.03 -6.38
N LEU A 265 29.67 -9.76 -6.24
CA LEU A 265 30.17 -8.81 -5.26
C LEU A 265 29.13 -8.67 -4.16
N SER A 266 29.50 -9.06 -2.95
CA SER A 266 28.73 -8.82 -1.73
C SER A 266 29.39 -7.69 -0.96
N VAL A 267 28.66 -6.62 -0.68
CA VAL A 267 29.22 -5.39 -0.08
C VAL A 267 28.27 -4.80 0.94
N HIS A 268 28.80 -4.32 2.06
CA HIS A 268 28.01 -3.63 3.07
C HIS A 268 27.49 -2.29 2.52
N HIS A 269 26.21 -1.99 2.73
CA HIS A 269 25.55 -0.80 2.17
C HIS A 269 26.12 0.53 2.70
N ALA A 270 26.90 0.48 3.79
CA ALA A 270 27.67 1.63 4.30
C ALA A 270 28.89 1.99 3.43
N LEU A 271 29.25 1.18 2.43
CA LEU A 271 30.30 1.50 1.46
C LEU A 271 29.75 1.95 0.11
N LEU A 272 28.62 1.39 -0.34
CA LEU A 272 28.09 1.64 -1.69
C LEU A 272 26.58 1.83 -1.67
N ASP A 273 26.10 2.65 -2.60
CA ASP A 273 24.70 2.72 -2.99
C ASP A 273 24.54 2.27 -4.46
N GLY A 274 23.30 2.22 -4.96
CA GLY A 274 23.03 1.79 -6.34
C GLY A 274 23.76 2.62 -7.40
N CYS A 275 23.82 3.94 -7.25
CA CYS A 275 24.51 4.82 -8.20
C CYS A 275 26.04 4.62 -8.16
N SER A 276 26.61 4.35 -6.98
CA SER A 276 28.03 4.02 -6.82
C SER A 276 28.39 2.76 -7.58
N MET A 277 27.52 1.75 -7.54
CA MET A 277 27.73 0.51 -8.28
C MET A 277 27.76 0.77 -9.79
N ASP A 278 26.87 1.60 -10.31
CA ASP A 278 26.83 1.97 -11.72
C ASP A 278 28.13 2.64 -12.19
N LEU A 279 28.63 3.60 -11.40
CA LEU A 279 29.92 4.26 -11.64
C LEU A 279 31.09 3.28 -11.57
N LEU A 280 31.04 2.33 -10.63
CA LEU A 280 32.08 1.34 -10.41
C LEU A 280 32.15 0.37 -11.59
N VAL A 281 31.01 -0.10 -12.06
CA VAL A 281 30.89 -0.97 -13.24
C VAL A 281 31.42 -0.27 -14.48
N GLU A 282 31.08 1.01 -14.69
CA GLU A 282 31.61 1.78 -15.81
C GLU A 282 33.15 1.86 -15.78
N LYS A 283 33.74 2.12 -14.60
CA LYS A 283 35.20 2.11 -14.40
C LYS A 283 35.81 0.74 -14.72
N VAL A 284 35.17 -0.34 -14.27
CA VAL A 284 35.61 -1.73 -14.53
C VAL A 284 35.57 -2.04 -16.02
N ARG A 285 34.49 -1.69 -16.74
CA ARG A 285 34.39 -1.90 -18.19
C ARG A 285 35.45 -1.12 -18.97
N ARG A 286 35.72 0.12 -18.57
CA ARG A 286 36.79 0.95 -19.15
C ARG A 286 38.16 0.32 -18.94
N ALA A 287 38.45 -0.14 -17.72
CA ALA A 287 39.72 -0.79 -17.39
C ALA A 287 39.90 -2.13 -18.12
N ALA A 288 38.85 -2.96 -18.21
CA ALA A 288 38.87 -4.23 -18.93
C ALA A 288 39.12 -4.05 -20.43
N SER A 289 38.65 -2.93 -21.00
CA SER A 289 38.86 -2.58 -22.41
C SER A 289 40.24 -1.97 -22.70
N GLY A 290 41.12 -1.88 -21.70
CA GLY A 290 42.47 -1.30 -21.83
C GLY A 290 42.52 0.22 -21.81
N GLY A 291 41.43 0.89 -21.41
CA GLY A 291 41.40 2.34 -21.21
C GLY A 291 42.17 2.77 -19.96
N PRO A 292 42.55 4.06 -19.85
CA PRO A 292 43.17 4.58 -18.64
C PRO A 292 42.20 4.47 -17.46
N LEU A 293 42.72 4.08 -16.30
CA LEU A 293 42.00 4.24 -15.03
C LEU A 293 41.77 5.74 -14.81
N ALA A 294 40.53 6.16 -14.64
CA ALA A 294 40.25 7.52 -14.18
C ALA A 294 40.95 7.70 -12.82
N GLY A 295 41.65 8.81 -12.62
CA GLY A 295 42.26 9.12 -11.32
C GLY A 295 41.20 9.14 -10.21
N PRO A 296 41.58 8.96 -8.93
CA PRO A 296 40.62 9.03 -7.84
C PRO A 296 39.95 10.39 -7.88
N GLY A 297 38.63 10.40 -8.10
CA GLY A 297 37.81 11.61 -8.04
C GLY A 297 37.76 12.17 -6.61
N THR A 298 36.83 13.08 -6.34
CA THR A 298 36.54 13.49 -4.95
C THR A 298 36.25 12.24 -4.10
N SER A 299 36.99 12.04 -3.01
CA SER A 299 36.75 10.91 -2.11
C SER A 299 35.43 11.09 -1.38
N PHE A 300 34.78 9.98 -1.00
CA PHE A 300 33.58 10.03 -0.17
C PHE A 300 33.84 10.75 1.17
N LEU A 301 35.02 10.58 1.78
CA LEU A 301 35.40 11.28 3.02
C LEU A 301 35.35 12.81 2.86
N ASN A 302 35.83 13.33 1.72
CA ASN A 302 35.74 14.76 1.43
C ASN A 302 34.28 15.18 1.26
N ALA A 303 33.47 14.40 0.55
CA ALA A 303 32.05 14.68 0.39
C ALA A 303 31.30 14.69 1.73
N ALA A 304 31.54 13.70 2.59
CA ALA A 304 30.97 13.62 3.94
C ALA A 304 31.37 14.83 4.81
N THR A 305 32.63 15.27 4.71
CA THR A 305 33.10 16.48 5.40
C THR A 305 32.37 17.74 4.94
N GLU A 306 32.16 17.91 3.62
CA GLU A 306 31.39 19.03 3.09
C GLU A 306 29.91 18.96 3.49
N VAL A 307 29.31 17.76 3.51
CA VAL A 307 27.94 17.56 4.01
C VAL A 307 27.81 17.91 5.49
N LYS A 308 28.80 17.58 6.34
CA LYS A 308 28.80 18.01 7.74
C LYS A 308 28.87 19.53 7.87
N LYS A 309 29.64 20.21 7.01
CA LYS A 309 29.66 21.67 6.98
C LYS A 309 28.30 22.24 6.62
N LEU A 310 27.56 21.63 5.69
CA LEU A 310 26.18 22.03 5.36
C LEU A 310 25.28 21.95 6.60
N HIS A 311 25.34 20.85 7.36
CA HIS A 311 24.59 20.71 8.61
C HIS A 311 24.93 21.79 9.63
N GLN A 312 26.22 22.10 9.80
CA GLN A 312 26.66 23.13 10.74
C GLN A 312 26.18 24.53 10.36
N HIS A 313 26.08 24.84 9.06
CA HIS A 313 25.70 26.18 8.59
C HIS A 313 24.18 26.35 8.41
N TYR A 314 23.48 25.31 7.95
CA TYR A 314 22.09 25.38 7.52
C TYR A 314 21.15 24.41 8.25
N GLY A 315 21.63 23.73 9.31
CA GLY A 315 20.84 22.72 10.02
C GLY A 315 19.52 23.25 10.59
N ALA A 316 19.50 24.49 11.11
CA ALA A 316 18.29 25.12 11.62
C ALA A 316 17.24 25.37 10.51
N ASP A 317 17.67 25.73 9.30
CA ASP A 317 16.78 25.93 8.16
C ASP A 317 16.14 24.60 7.72
N ALA A 318 16.93 23.52 7.74
CA ALA A 318 16.45 22.18 7.45
C ALA A 318 15.42 21.70 8.50
N GLU A 319 15.71 21.89 9.79
CA GLU A 319 14.75 21.57 10.87
C GLU A 319 13.43 22.33 10.71
N GLU A 320 13.50 23.62 10.39
CA GLU A 320 12.32 24.44 10.14
C GLU A 320 11.51 23.92 8.95
N PHE A 321 12.18 23.59 7.84
CA PHE A 321 11.55 23.04 6.64
C PHE A 321 10.79 21.74 6.93
N TRP A 322 11.46 20.76 7.56
CA TRP A 322 10.83 19.46 7.86
C TRP A 322 9.68 19.58 8.85
N ARG A 323 9.84 20.42 9.88
CA ARG A 323 8.78 20.70 10.85
C ARG A 323 7.59 21.39 10.19
N GLY A 324 7.84 22.39 9.34
CA GLY A 324 6.80 23.10 8.59
C GLY A 324 6.03 22.17 7.66
N ARG A 325 6.72 21.25 6.98
CA ARG A 325 6.08 20.25 6.10
C ARG A 325 5.15 19.33 6.90
N ARG A 326 5.61 18.77 8.02
CA ARG A 326 4.78 17.90 8.86
C ARG A 326 3.55 18.63 9.42
N MET A 327 3.71 19.88 9.84
CA MET A 327 2.61 20.70 10.38
C MET A 327 1.58 21.10 9.32
N SER A 328 1.99 21.23 8.06
CA SER A 328 1.10 21.54 6.93
C SER A 328 0.26 20.34 6.49
N HIS A 329 0.65 19.13 6.90
CA HIS A 329 0.05 17.86 6.51
C HIS A 329 -0.36 17.00 7.74
N PRO A 330 -1.23 17.51 8.63
CA PRO A 330 -1.53 16.87 9.92
C PRO A 330 -2.29 15.54 9.77
N ASN A 331 -2.88 15.28 8.61
CA ASN A 331 -3.68 14.09 8.33
C ASN A 331 -2.97 13.13 7.35
N ALA A 332 -1.70 13.40 7.01
CA ALA A 332 -0.97 12.57 6.07
C ALA A 332 -0.87 11.13 6.57
N THR A 333 -1.36 10.19 5.76
CA THR A 333 -1.28 8.77 6.08
C THR A 333 -0.06 8.12 5.41
N PRO A 334 0.81 7.43 6.18
CA PRO A 334 1.91 6.66 5.63
C PRO A 334 1.48 5.26 5.15
N SER A 335 0.27 4.82 5.51
CA SER A 335 -0.20 3.45 5.30
C SER A 335 -1.14 3.35 4.10
N MET A 336 -1.04 2.21 3.41
CA MET A 336 -1.95 1.84 2.31
C MET A 336 -3.32 1.34 2.81
N GLY A 337 -3.54 1.20 4.12
CA GLY A 337 -4.81 0.68 4.66
C GLY A 337 -5.07 -0.80 4.35
N LEU A 338 -4.07 -1.51 3.82
CA LEU A 338 -4.18 -2.92 3.43
C LEU A 338 -3.97 -3.85 4.63
N ALA A 339 -4.88 -4.82 4.78
CA ALA A 339 -4.73 -5.86 5.77
C ALA A 339 -3.63 -6.85 5.36
N PRO A 340 -2.75 -7.27 6.29
CA PRO A 340 -1.72 -8.24 5.97
C PRO A 340 -2.35 -9.60 5.62
N PRO A 341 -1.72 -10.40 4.75
CA PRO A 341 -2.17 -11.75 4.42
C PRO A 341 -2.24 -12.66 5.66
N SER A 342 -3.16 -13.64 5.64
CA SER A 342 -3.38 -14.56 6.76
C SER A 342 -2.10 -15.32 7.13
N MET A 343 -1.78 -15.38 8.42
CA MET A 343 -0.53 -15.91 8.99
C MET A 343 -0.31 -17.43 8.79
N ALA A 344 -1.23 -18.15 8.15
CA ALA A 344 -1.20 -19.61 8.09
C ALA A 344 -0.02 -20.19 7.26
N ASP A 345 0.51 -19.44 6.27
CA ASP A 345 1.49 -19.96 5.31
C ASP A 345 2.71 -19.07 5.04
N ASN A 346 2.89 -17.95 5.77
CA ASN A 346 3.89 -16.95 5.39
C ASN A 346 5.23 -17.11 6.12
N THR A 347 6.20 -17.74 5.44
CA THR A 347 7.61 -17.56 5.78
C THR A 347 8.05 -16.12 5.49
N PRO A 348 8.87 -15.49 6.35
CA PRO A 348 9.47 -14.19 6.07
C PRO A 348 10.22 -14.25 4.73
N GLY A 349 9.82 -13.44 3.76
CA GLY A 349 10.40 -13.43 2.43
C GLY A 349 10.10 -12.15 1.68
N LYS A 350 10.63 -12.07 0.45
CA LYS A 350 10.39 -10.98 -0.49
C LYS A 350 9.76 -11.54 -1.75
N GLY A 351 8.73 -10.87 -2.24
CA GLY A 351 8.18 -11.09 -3.57
C GLY A 351 8.54 -9.93 -4.49
N GLU A 352 8.43 -10.16 -5.80
CA GLU A 352 8.68 -9.15 -6.83
C GLU A 352 7.61 -9.20 -7.92
N VAL A 353 7.16 -8.03 -8.34
CA VAL A 353 6.31 -7.81 -9.51
C VAL A 353 7.00 -6.79 -10.41
N SER A 354 7.05 -7.06 -11.72
CA SER A 354 7.59 -6.15 -12.71
C SER A 354 6.54 -5.78 -13.75
N MET A 355 6.55 -4.52 -14.19
CA MET A 355 5.57 -3.97 -15.13
C MET A 355 6.24 -2.98 -16.09
N SER A 356 5.83 -2.99 -17.36
CA SER A 356 6.29 -2.01 -18.35
C SER A 356 5.13 -1.13 -18.81
N PHE A 357 5.42 0.17 -18.95
CA PHE A 357 4.51 1.19 -19.46
C PHE A 357 5.20 2.03 -20.55
N SER A 358 6.10 1.39 -21.31
CA SER A 358 6.82 2.00 -22.44
C SER A 358 5.91 2.56 -23.53
N HIS A 359 4.68 2.07 -23.65
CA HIS A 359 3.66 2.63 -24.53
C HIS A 359 3.30 4.10 -24.22
N LEU A 360 3.62 4.59 -23.02
CA LEU A 360 3.40 5.99 -22.62
C LEU A 360 4.56 6.93 -22.98
N GLN A 361 5.66 6.44 -23.55
CA GLN A 361 6.89 7.23 -23.74
C GLN A 361 6.65 8.56 -24.46
N GLY A 362 6.05 8.53 -25.64
CA GLY A 362 5.81 9.74 -26.43
C GLY A 362 4.88 10.73 -25.73
N THR A 363 3.87 10.22 -25.03
CA THR A 363 2.89 11.03 -24.29
C THR A 363 3.53 11.70 -23.07
N LEU A 364 4.26 10.94 -22.25
CA LEU A 364 4.97 11.47 -21.07
C LEU A 364 6.02 12.50 -21.46
N GLU A 365 6.82 12.23 -22.50
CA GLU A 365 7.81 13.18 -23.01
C GLU A 365 7.15 14.49 -23.49
N ALA A 366 6.01 14.41 -24.18
CA ALA A 366 5.28 15.59 -24.63
C ALA A 366 4.70 16.39 -23.45
N GLN A 367 4.12 15.72 -22.46
CA GLN A 367 3.56 16.38 -21.27
C GLN A 367 4.63 16.99 -20.38
N CYS A 368 5.76 16.31 -20.16
CA CYS A 368 6.90 16.87 -19.42
C CYS A 368 7.37 18.18 -20.06
N ARG A 369 7.50 18.21 -21.39
CA ARG A 369 7.87 19.42 -22.14
C ARG A 369 6.80 20.49 -22.10
N SER A 370 5.51 20.13 -22.07
CA SER A 370 4.42 21.12 -22.02
C SER A 370 4.24 21.75 -20.65
N LEU A 371 4.50 21.00 -19.58
CA LEU A 371 4.29 21.45 -18.20
C LEU A 371 5.57 22.00 -17.56
N GLY A 372 6.73 21.82 -18.20
CA GLY A 372 8.03 22.19 -17.63
C GLY A 372 8.42 21.33 -16.43
N VAL A 373 8.05 20.05 -16.41
CA VAL A 373 8.30 19.12 -15.28
C VAL A 373 9.14 17.92 -15.71
N THR A 374 9.60 17.14 -14.74
CA THR A 374 10.34 15.89 -14.99
C THR A 374 9.42 14.67 -14.98
N VAL A 375 9.83 13.57 -15.62
CA VAL A 375 9.12 12.28 -15.57
C VAL A 375 8.97 11.77 -14.12
N ALA A 376 9.96 12.06 -13.26
CA ALA A 376 9.89 11.72 -11.85
C ALA A 376 8.67 12.35 -11.15
N ALA A 377 8.25 13.57 -11.53
CA ALA A 377 7.05 14.19 -10.97
C ALA A 377 5.78 13.39 -11.30
N PHE A 378 5.63 12.93 -12.55
CA PHE A 378 4.54 12.06 -12.95
C PHE A 378 4.51 10.75 -12.17
N PHE A 379 5.68 10.14 -11.94
CA PHE A 379 5.79 8.92 -11.17
C PHE A 379 5.38 9.10 -9.70
N HIS A 380 5.85 10.16 -9.04
CA HIS A 380 5.45 10.44 -7.65
C HIS A 380 3.97 10.82 -7.56
N ALA A 381 3.47 11.62 -8.50
CA ALA A 381 2.04 11.98 -8.57
C ALA A 381 1.16 10.75 -8.77
N ALA A 382 1.52 9.84 -9.68
CA ALA A 382 0.80 8.59 -9.91
C ALA A 382 0.77 7.72 -8.63
N TRP A 383 1.90 7.57 -7.95
CA TRP A 383 1.96 6.81 -6.71
C TRP A 383 1.16 7.47 -5.57
N ALA A 384 1.19 8.80 -5.45
CA ALA A 384 0.37 9.54 -4.49
C ALA A 384 -1.12 9.28 -4.69
N LEU A 385 -1.60 9.24 -5.95
CA LEU A 385 -3.00 8.90 -6.25
C LEU A 385 -3.35 7.45 -5.90
N VAL A 386 -2.43 6.50 -6.12
CA VAL A 386 -2.63 5.09 -5.72
C VAL A 386 -2.74 5.00 -4.19
N GLN A 387 -1.82 5.61 -3.46
CA GLN A 387 -1.86 5.61 -2.00
C GLN A 387 -3.14 6.26 -1.47
N ALA A 388 -3.56 7.39 -2.04
CA ALA A 388 -4.80 8.07 -1.67
C ALA A 388 -6.04 7.21 -1.90
N ALA A 389 -6.13 6.53 -3.04
CA ALA A 389 -7.25 5.66 -3.37
C ALA A 389 -7.35 4.45 -2.42
N TYR A 390 -6.22 3.89 -1.99
CA TYR A 390 -6.19 2.73 -1.09
C TYR A 390 -6.37 3.11 0.38
N SER A 391 -5.89 4.28 0.78
CA SER A 391 -5.98 4.77 2.16
C SER A 391 -7.23 5.61 2.44
N ASP A 392 -8.03 5.93 1.41
CA ASP A 392 -9.16 6.88 1.45
C ASP A 392 -8.77 8.21 2.12
N SER A 393 -7.59 8.73 1.75
CA SER A 393 -7.03 9.97 2.27
C SER A 393 -6.62 10.92 1.14
N ASP A 394 -6.93 12.20 1.32
CA ASP A 394 -6.48 13.28 0.42
C ASP A 394 -5.13 13.87 0.84
N ASP A 395 -4.54 13.38 1.93
CA ASP A 395 -3.22 13.77 2.40
C ASP A 395 -2.40 12.50 2.62
N VAL A 396 -1.29 12.36 1.90
CA VAL A 396 -0.46 11.15 1.88
C VAL A 396 1.01 11.47 2.07
N VAL A 397 1.73 10.55 2.70
CA VAL A 397 3.19 10.62 2.81
C VAL A 397 3.81 9.36 2.23
N LEU A 398 4.68 9.55 1.24
CA LEU A 398 5.38 8.48 0.53
C LEU A 398 6.89 8.67 0.64
N GLY A 399 7.63 7.58 0.73
CA GLY A 399 9.09 7.64 0.71
C GLY A 399 9.60 7.95 -0.68
N THR A 400 10.61 8.81 -0.79
CA THR A 400 11.37 9.02 -2.02
C THR A 400 12.86 8.82 -1.76
N ILE A 401 13.50 8.04 -2.62
CA ILE A 401 14.90 7.66 -2.53
C ILE A 401 15.68 8.52 -3.53
N LEU A 402 16.43 9.48 -3.03
CA LEU A 402 17.27 10.39 -3.80
C LEU A 402 18.72 9.91 -3.81
N SER A 403 19.45 10.11 -4.91
CA SER A 403 20.80 9.58 -5.09
C SER A 403 21.91 10.33 -4.34
N GLY A 404 21.63 11.55 -3.83
CA GLY A 404 22.63 12.44 -3.25
C GLY A 404 23.66 12.99 -4.26
N ARG A 405 23.52 12.68 -5.55
CA ARG A 405 24.48 13.10 -6.60
C ARG A 405 24.22 14.51 -7.14
N ASN A 406 23.27 15.23 -6.56
CA ASN A 406 22.97 16.64 -6.83
C ASN A 406 23.21 17.55 -5.63
N LEU A 407 23.91 17.05 -4.59
CA LEU A 407 24.33 17.88 -3.46
C LEU A 407 25.25 19.01 -3.92
N PRO A 408 25.28 20.15 -3.20
CA PRO A 408 26.08 21.32 -3.59
C PRO A 408 27.60 21.13 -3.37
N VAL A 409 28.12 19.90 -3.47
CA VAL A 409 29.52 19.51 -3.29
C VAL A 409 30.21 19.36 -4.64
N THR A 410 31.42 19.92 -4.77
CA THR A 410 32.17 19.87 -6.04
C THR A 410 32.60 18.43 -6.39
N GLY A 411 32.23 17.99 -7.60
CA GLY A 411 32.56 16.65 -8.11
C GLY A 411 31.69 15.52 -7.57
N ILE A 412 30.60 15.84 -6.86
CA ILE A 412 29.72 14.86 -6.19
C ILE A 412 29.22 13.74 -7.11
N GLY A 413 28.91 14.06 -8.37
CA GLY A 413 28.38 13.09 -9.34
C GLY A 413 29.34 11.94 -9.69
N SER A 414 30.64 12.07 -9.37
CA SER A 414 31.66 11.03 -9.60
C SER A 414 32.09 10.28 -8.33
N VAL A 415 31.55 10.66 -7.18
CA VAL A 415 31.89 10.07 -5.88
C VAL A 415 31.32 8.66 -5.82
N VAL A 416 32.18 7.69 -5.51
CA VAL A 416 31.80 6.31 -5.18
C VAL A 416 31.66 6.23 -3.66
N GLY A 417 30.44 5.98 -3.18
CA GLY A 417 30.10 6.00 -1.76
C GLY A 417 28.60 6.22 -1.52
N PRO A 418 28.08 5.91 -0.33
CA PRO A 418 26.64 5.91 -0.08
C PRO A 418 26.14 7.33 0.21
N LEU A 419 25.67 8.03 -0.83
CA LEU A 419 25.06 9.35 -0.71
C LEU A 419 23.53 9.29 -0.83
N VAL A 420 22.98 8.11 -1.07
CA VAL A 420 21.53 7.90 -1.12
C VAL A 420 20.85 8.37 0.16
N ASN A 421 19.69 9.01 0.04
CA ASN A 421 18.87 9.39 1.18
C ASN A 421 17.40 9.06 0.90
N SER A 422 16.68 8.58 1.92
CA SER A 422 15.26 8.24 1.85
C SER A 422 14.46 9.26 2.66
N LEU A 423 13.66 10.07 1.97
CA LEU A 423 12.97 11.22 2.56
C LEU A 423 11.45 11.08 2.45
N PRO A 424 10.68 11.58 3.43
CA PRO A 424 9.22 11.62 3.33
C PRO A 424 8.77 12.76 2.41
N LEU A 425 8.08 12.42 1.32
CA LEU A 425 7.38 13.38 0.47
C LEU A 425 5.90 13.41 0.88
N HIS A 426 5.48 14.54 1.45
CA HIS A 426 4.08 14.79 1.76
C HIS A 426 3.39 15.36 0.52
N VAL A 427 2.20 14.87 0.18
CA VAL A 427 1.43 15.30 -0.99
C VAL A 427 -0.03 15.50 -0.58
N SER A 428 -0.55 16.71 -0.81
CA SER A 428 -1.98 17.01 -0.67
C SER A 428 -2.67 16.88 -2.02
N ILE A 429 -3.86 16.27 -2.01
CA ILE A 429 -4.60 15.89 -3.20
C ILE A 429 -5.94 16.63 -3.19
N ALA A 430 -5.99 17.75 -3.90
CA ALA A 430 -7.24 18.44 -4.17
C ALA A 430 -7.97 17.74 -5.33
N ARG A 431 -9.10 17.09 -5.04
CA ARG A 431 -9.81 16.24 -6.02
C ARG A 431 -10.33 17.00 -7.24
N ASP A 432 -10.68 18.28 -7.07
CA ASP A 432 -11.17 19.18 -8.11
C ASP A 432 -10.05 19.85 -8.93
N MET A 433 -8.79 19.75 -8.48
CA MET A 433 -7.62 20.29 -9.17
C MET A 433 -7.42 19.65 -10.55
N GLU A 434 -6.91 20.43 -11.49
CA GLU A 434 -6.48 19.91 -12.79
C GLU A 434 -5.26 19.00 -12.63
N THR A 435 -5.21 17.93 -13.40
CA THR A 435 -4.09 16.97 -13.37
C THR A 435 -2.74 17.62 -13.68
N ALA A 436 -2.71 18.59 -14.58
CA ALA A 436 -1.52 19.36 -14.92
C ALA A 436 -0.99 20.16 -13.73
N GLU A 437 -1.88 20.87 -13.03
CA GLU A 437 -1.56 21.63 -11.81
C GLU A 437 -1.06 20.71 -10.70
N PHE A 438 -1.72 19.56 -10.51
CA PHE A 438 -1.31 18.57 -9.52
C PHE A 438 0.12 18.04 -9.77
N VAL A 439 0.45 17.69 -11.02
CA VAL A 439 1.81 17.22 -11.36
C VAL A 439 2.85 18.32 -11.17
N GLN A 440 2.52 19.58 -11.49
CA GLN A 440 3.39 20.73 -11.23
C GLN A 440 3.61 20.96 -9.74
N GLN A 441 2.56 20.85 -8.92
CA GLN A 441 2.67 20.93 -7.46
C GLN A 441 3.62 19.86 -6.92
N VAL A 442 3.44 18.59 -7.32
CA VAL A 442 4.34 17.49 -6.93
C VAL A 442 5.77 17.74 -7.41
N PHE A 443 5.96 18.32 -8.60
CA PHE A 443 7.28 18.69 -9.10
C PHE A 443 7.97 19.74 -8.23
N VAL A 444 7.25 20.80 -7.85
CA VAL A 444 7.77 21.86 -6.96
C VAL A 444 8.13 21.27 -5.60
N ASP A 445 7.25 20.47 -5.02
CA ASP A 445 7.48 19.81 -3.73
C ASP A 445 8.73 18.92 -3.74
N LEU A 446 8.91 18.12 -4.80
CA LEU A 446 10.11 17.32 -5.01
C LEU A 446 11.37 18.19 -5.13
N ALA A 447 11.30 19.29 -5.87
CA ALA A 447 12.42 20.18 -6.10
C ALA A 447 12.85 20.87 -4.79
N GLU A 448 11.92 21.44 -4.03
CA GLU A 448 12.17 22.06 -2.73
C GLU A 448 12.78 21.06 -1.74
N MET A 449 12.16 19.89 -1.60
CA MET A 449 12.66 18.82 -0.73
C MET A 449 14.08 18.38 -1.13
N SER A 450 14.38 18.32 -2.44
CA SER A 450 15.73 17.97 -2.91
C SER A 450 16.81 18.98 -2.48
N GLY A 451 16.45 20.23 -2.22
CA GLY A 451 17.35 21.25 -1.68
C GLY A 451 17.84 20.93 -0.26
N PHE A 452 17.06 20.16 0.48
CA PHE A 452 17.35 19.75 1.86
C PHE A 452 17.77 18.27 1.97
N GLN A 453 18.02 17.57 0.86
CA GLN A 453 18.33 16.14 0.89
C GLN A 453 19.64 15.77 1.61
N TRP A 454 20.53 16.75 1.84
CA TRP A 454 21.74 16.54 2.66
C TRP A 454 21.39 16.40 4.13
N SER A 455 20.23 16.90 4.56
CA SER A 455 19.71 16.79 5.92
C SER A 455 18.80 15.58 6.08
N THR A 456 18.63 15.16 7.32
CA THR A 456 17.64 14.19 7.75
C THR A 456 16.77 14.85 8.83
N PRO A 457 15.44 14.69 8.80
CA PRO A 457 14.61 15.04 9.94
C PRO A 457 15.15 14.32 11.18
N ALA A 458 15.29 15.02 12.31
CA ALA A 458 16.18 14.79 13.46
C ALA A 458 16.33 13.36 14.06
N HIS A 459 15.63 12.34 13.58
CA HIS A 459 15.75 10.95 14.04
C HIS A 459 15.77 9.88 12.94
N GLY A 460 16.00 10.20 11.67
CA GLY A 460 16.52 9.30 10.61
C GLY A 460 15.80 7.98 10.28
N PHE A 461 14.85 7.45 11.06
CA PHE A 461 14.19 6.16 10.86
C PHE A 461 12.84 5.97 11.60
N GLU A 462 12.17 7.02 12.09
CA GLU A 462 10.70 6.93 12.10
C GLU A 462 10.27 7.02 10.64
N ARG A 463 10.18 5.86 9.99
CA ARG A 463 9.64 5.74 8.64
C ARG A 463 8.19 6.17 8.70
N GLU A 464 7.96 7.46 8.50
CA GLU A 464 6.66 8.06 8.22
C GLU A 464 6.17 7.65 6.81
N PHE A 465 6.52 6.46 6.32
CA PHE A 465 6.04 5.91 5.05
C PHE A 465 6.17 4.38 5.02
N GLU A 466 5.17 3.71 4.46
CA GLU A 466 5.15 2.25 4.27
C GLU A 466 5.79 1.83 2.92
N ALA A 467 5.77 2.73 1.94
CA ALA A 467 6.28 2.52 0.60
C ALA A 467 7.29 3.59 0.22
N ALA A 468 8.32 3.22 -0.55
CA ALA A 468 9.30 4.18 -1.06
C ALA A 468 9.58 3.99 -2.55
N LEU A 469 9.67 5.13 -3.25
CA LEU A 469 9.92 5.23 -4.67
C LEU A 469 11.40 5.58 -4.93
N SER A 470 12.02 4.89 -5.86
CA SER A 470 13.32 5.26 -6.43
C SER A 470 13.16 5.43 -7.93
N VAL A 471 13.65 6.54 -8.47
CA VAL A 471 13.63 6.82 -9.91
C VAL A 471 15.07 6.81 -10.41
N SER A 472 15.39 5.86 -11.29
CA SER A 472 16.69 5.77 -11.94
C SER A 472 16.58 6.09 -13.43
N CYS A 473 17.68 6.54 -14.02
CA CYS A 473 17.86 6.56 -15.47
C CYS A 473 18.87 5.45 -15.73
N GLY A 474 18.39 4.26 -16.14
CA GLY A 474 19.17 3.04 -16.18
C GLY A 474 20.53 3.16 -16.87
N LEU A 475 21.45 2.28 -16.48
CA LEU A 475 22.74 2.10 -17.15
C LEU A 475 22.54 1.78 -18.63
N LYS A 476 22.79 2.75 -19.50
CA LYS A 476 22.96 2.48 -20.92
C LYS A 476 24.32 1.82 -21.10
N CYS A 477 24.38 0.48 -21.07
CA CYS A 477 25.54 -0.21 -21.60
C CYS A 477 25.67 0.21 -23.07
N PRO A 478 26.77 0.88 -23.51
CA PRO A 478 26.88 1.31 -24.89
C PRO A 478 26.76 0.07 -25.78
N SER A 479 25.86 0.11 -26.76
CA SER A 479 25.59 -1.01 -27.68
C SER A 479 26.84 -1.47 -28.45
N ASN A 480 27.90 -0.66 -28.45
CA ASN A 480 29.20 -0.93 -29.08
C ASN A 480 30.32 -1.30 -28.09
N ALA A 481 30.01 -1.63 -26.83
CA ALA A 481 31.03 -2.08 -25.87
C ALA A 481 31.62 -3.44 -26.30
N LYS A 482 32.96 -3.55 -26.33
CA LYS A 482 33.68 -4.78 -26.73
C LYS A 482 33.43 -5.97 -25.79
N LEU A 483 33.07 -5.70 -24.55
CA LEU A 483 32.80 -6.68 -23.50
C LEU A 483 31.40 -6.43 -22.96
N GLN A 484 30.53 -7.44 -23.03
CA GLN A 484 29.18 -7.40 -22.47
C GLN A 484 28.93 -8.69 -21.68
N PRO A 485 28.23 -8.61 -20.53
CA PRO A 485 27.85 -9.80 -19.79
C PRO A 485 26.84 -10.63 -20.61
N LEU A 486 26.80 -11.94 -20.35
CA LEU A 486 25.85 -12.87 -20.98
C LEU A 486 24.40 -12.57 -20.58
N GLN A 487 24.20 -11.93 -19.44
CA GLN A 487 22.91 -11.51 -18.90
C GLN A 487 23.02 -10.08 -18.35
N PRO A 488 21.92 -9.31 -18.31
CA PRO A 488 21.92 -8.01 -17.65
C PRO A 488 22.39 -8.13 -16.18
N PRO A 489 23.14 -7.14 -15.67
CA PRO A 489 23.55 -7.12 -14.27
C PRO A 489 22.34 -7.12 -13.35
N THR A 490 22.42 -7.88 -12.25
CA THR A 490 21.35 -7.95 -11.25
C THR A 490 21.81 -7.38 -9.92
N TYR A 491 20.90 -6.65 -9.28
CA TYR A 491 21.12 -5.99 -7.99
C TYR A 491 20.09 -6.49 -6.98
N VAL A 492 20.56 -7.12 -5.91
CA VAL A 492 19.72 -7.54 -4.79
C VAL A 492 20.12 -6.71 -3.57
N PHE A 493 19.16 -5.95 -3.05
CA PHE A 493 19.37 -5.11 -1.87
C PHE A 493 18.48 -5.56 -0.71
N GLU A 494 19.08 -5.62 0.48
CA GLU A 494 18.34 -5.85 1.70
C GLU A 494 17.72 -4.54 2.21
N SER A 495 16.51 -4.22 1.75
CA SER A 495 15.70 -3.12 2.29
C SER A 495 14.77 -3.57 3.39
N SER A 496 14.70 -2.76 4.45
CA SER A 496 13.73 -2.87 5.53
C SER A 496 12.36 -2.28 5.15
N ILE A 497 12.25 -1.53 4.05
CA ILE A 497 11.01 -0.90 3.59
C ILE A 497 10.05 -1.98 3.08
N PRO A 498 8.82 -2.08 3.64
CA PRO A 498 7.87 -3.13 3.28
C PRO A 498 7.53 -3.20 1.79
N LEU A 499 7.48 -2.04 1.13
CA LEU A 499 7.19 -1.90 -0.29
C LEU A 499 8.21 -0.97 -0.95
N SER A 500 9.11 -1.53 -1.75
CA SER A 500 10.13 -0.78 -2.48
C SER A 500 9.77 -0.73 -3.97
N ILE A 501 9.67 0.46 -4.54
CA ILE A 501 9.25 0.69 -5.91
C ILE A 501 10.43 1.30 -6.68
N ALA A 502 10.98 0.54 -7.61
CA ALA A 502 12.07 0.97 -8.48
C ALA A 502 11.52 1.27 -9.88
N LEU A 503 11.62 2.53 -10.29
CA LEU A 503 11.17 3.01 -11.58
C LEU A 503 12.36 3.36 -12.46
N ASP A 504 12.42 2.79 -13.65
CA ASP A 504 13.42 3.15 -14.65
C ASP A 504 12.82 4.09 -15.69
N GLN A 505 13.33 5.33 -15.74
CA GLN A 505 12.89 6.35 -16.67
C GLN A 505 13.26 6.02 -18.12
N ALA A 506 14.33 5.26 -18.35
CA ALA A 506 14.81 4.96 -19.70
C ALA A 506 13.96 3.90 -20.41
N SER A 507 13.63 2.80 -19.71
CA SER A 507 12.77 1.72 -20.23
C SER A 507 11.30 1.91 -19.93
N LEU A 508 10.94 2.88 -19.09
CA LEU A 508 9.59 3.08 -18.56
C LEU A 508 9.02 1.77 -17.99
N SER A 509 9.73 1.28 -16.99
CA SER A 509 9.36 0.08 -16.26
C SER A 509 9.37 0.32 -14.75
N MET A 510 8.59 -0.49 -14.05
CA MET A 510 8.48 -0.53 -12.60
C MET A 510 8.82 -1.93 -12.12
N ARG A 511 9.61 -2.00 -11.06
CA ARG A 511 9.85 -3.19 -10.29
C ARG A 511 9.45 -2.92 -8.84
N LEU A 512 8.47 -3.68 -8.38
CA LEU A 512 7.87 -3.56 -7.07
C LEU A 512 8.30 -4.77 -6.24
N VAL A 513 9.11 -4.53 -5.21
CA VAL A 513 9.61 -5.54 -4.28
C VAL A 513 8.89 -5.38 -2.95
N TYR A 514 8.25 -6.44 -2.47
CA TYR A 514 7.39 -6.39 -1.29
C TYR A 514 7.73 -7.47 -0.28
N HIS A 515 7.51 -7.20 1.01
CA HIS A 515 7.64 -8.19 2.08
C HIS A 515 6.38 -9.06 2.13
N THR A 516 6.55 -10.39 2.03
CA THR A 516 5.43 -11.35 1.95
C THR A 516 4.54 -11.34 3.18
N GLN A 517 5.07 -10.91 4.33
CA GLN A 517 4.33 -10.75 5.59
C GLN A 517 3.30 -9.61 5.56
N ARG A 518 3.46 -8.64 4.64
CA ARG A 518 2.61 -7.45 4.54
C ARG A 518 1.76 -7.45 3.29
N TYR A 519 2.29 -7.99 2.20
CA TYR A 519 1.61 -8.03 0.90
C TYR A 519 1.67 -9.43 0.30
N ASP A 520 0.58 -9.87 -0.31
CA ASP A 520 0.61 -11.00 -1.22
C ASP A 520 0.87 -10.55 -2.66
N ARG A 521 1.08 -11.52 -3.56
CA ARG A 521 1.35 -11.24 -4.97
C ARG A 521 0.20 -10.55 -5.68
N GLN A 522 -1.04 -10.93 -5.39
CA GLN A 522 -2.23 -10.37 -6.05
C GLN A 522 -2.42 -8.90 -5.65
N MET A 523 -2.17 -8.55 -4.39
CA MET A 523 -2.14 -7.17 -3.90
C MET A 523 -1.05 -6.36 -4.61
N ALA A 524 0.16 -6.90 -4.70
CA ALA A 524 1.27 -6.24 -5.39
C ALA A 524 1.01 -6.01 -6.88
N GLU A 525 0.42 -6.98 -7.58
CA GLU A 525 -0.02 -6.84 -8.98
C GLU A 525 -1.12 -5.78 -9.12
N GLY A 526 -2.10 -5.76 -8.22
CA GLY A 526 -3.16 -4.73 -8.21
C GLY A 526 -2.64 -3.31 -7.97
N LEU A 527 -1.66 -3.14 -7.08
CA LEU A 527 -0.96 -1.86 -6.88
C LEU A 527 -0.20 -1.42 -8.12
N ALA A 528 0.47 -2.37 -8.79
CA ALA A 528 1.21 -2.08 -10.00
C ALA A 528 0.28 -1.65 -11.16
N ASP A 529 -0.84 -2.35 -11.35
CA ASP A 529 -1.86 -2.00 -12.34
C ASP A 529 -2.49 -0.63 -12.04
N SER A 530 -2.76 -0.36 -10.76
CA SER A 530 -3.29 0.93 -10.27
C SER A 530 -2.33 2.08 -10.58
N PHE A 531 -1.02 1.87 -10.39
CA PHE A 531 0.01 2.85 -10.74
C PHE A 531 0.01 3.16 -12.23
N VAL A 532 -0.03 2.15 -13.11
CA VAL A 532 -0.08 2.37 -14.56
C VAL A 532 -1.37 3.09 -14.98
N SER A 533 -2.50 2.76 -14.36
CA SER A 533 -3.76 3.46 -14.61
C SER A 533 -3.70 4.94 -14.21
N ALA A 534 -3.17 5.22 -13.00
CA ALA A 534 -2.97 6.59 -12.52
C ALA A 534 -2.02 7.38 -13.43
N LEU A 535 -0.87 6.78 -13.79
CA LEU A 535 0.12 7.38 -14.68
C LEU A 535 -0.47 7.66 -16.07
N THR A 536 -1.27 6.73 -16.61
CA THR A 536 -1.97 6.92 -17.89
C THR A 536 -2.97 8.06 -17.82
N GLY A 537 -3.74 8.15 -16.72
CA GLY A 537 -4.69 9.24 -16.49
C GLY A 537 -4.01 10.61 -16.45
N LEU A 538 -2.93 10.71 -15.68
CA LEU A 538 -2.12 11.94 -15.57
C LEU A 538 -1.46 12.33 -16.89
N ALA A 539 -0.96 11.36 -17.67
CA ALA A 539 -0.28 11.63 -18.93
C ALA A 539 -1.25 11.95 -20.09
N SER A 540 -2.46 11.38 -20.08
CA SER A 540 -3.37 11.45 -21.25
C SER A 540 -4.29 12.66 -21.25
N SER A 541 -4.53 13.28 -20.10
CA SER A 541 -5.47 14.41 -19.98
C SER A 541 -4.84 15.51 -19.15
N SER A 542 -4.48 16.63 -19.78
CA SER A 542 -3.97 17.83 -19.09
C SER A 542 -5.09 18.71 -18.54
N THR A 543 -6.32 18.55 -19.05
CA THR A 543 -7.53 19.31 -18.63
C THR A 543 -8.50 18.46 -17.82
N GLY A 544 -8.11 17.23 -17.46
CA GLY A 544 -8.89 16.37 -16.59
C GLY A 544 -8.73 16.78 -15.13
N THR A 545 -9.63 16.32 -14.28
CA THR A 545 -9.50 16.54 -12.83
C THR A 545 -8.82 15.36 -12.14
N VAL A 546 -8.19 15.62 -11.00
CA VAL A 546 -7.63 14.58 -10.14
C VAL A 546 -8.68 13.53 -9.75
N GLN A 547 -9.93 13.94 -9.49
CA GLN A 547 -11.05 13.05 -9.21
C GLN A 547 -11.33 12.05 -10.35
N GLN A 548 -11.21 12.49 -11.61
CA GLN A 548 -11.35 11.60 -12.76
C GLN A 548 -10.21 10.56 -12.79
N CYS A 549 -8.98 10.98 -12.50
CA CYS A 549 -7.85 10.05 -12.40
C CYS A 549 -8.05 9.04 -11.26
N LEU A 550 -8.44 9.50 -10.06
CA LEU A 550 -8.75 8.63 -8.91
C LEU A 550 -9.84 7.59 -9.25
N SER A 551 -10.88 7.99 -9.98
CA SER A 551 -11.93 7.06 -10.41
C SER A 551 -11.44 5.96 -11.36
N ASN A 552 -10.34 6.22 -12.08
CA ASN A 552 -9.71 5.26 -13.00
C ASN A 552 -8.64 4.40 -12.32
N VAL A 553 -8.19 4.73 -11.10
CA VAL A 553 -7.25 3.89 -10.33
C VAL A 553 -7.85 2.51 -10.06
N MET A 554 -9.17 2.42 -9.83
CA MET A 554 -9.88 1.14 -9.79
C MET A 554 -9.94 0.49 -11.18
N THR A 555 -9.02 -0.42 -11.44
CA THR A 555 -8.89 -1.09 -12.73
C THR A 555 -10.07 -2.02 -13.03
N VAL A 556 -10.30 -2.34 -14.31
CA VAL A 556 -11.38 -3.26 -14.72
C VAL A 556 -11.27 -4.64 -14.05
N PRO A 557 -10.08 -5.26 -13.92
CA PRO A 557 -9.92 -6.49 -13.14
C PRO A 557 -10.36 -6.32 -11.68
N MET A 558 -9.96 -5.23 -11.02
CA MET A 558 -10.36 -4.93 -9.63
C MET A 558 -11.88 -4.76 -9.52
N GLN A 559 -12.50 -4.01 -10.43
CA GLN A 559 -13.96 -3.87 -10.49
C GLN A 559 -14.65 -5.23 -10.71
N GLY A 560 -14.08 -6.08 -11.56
CA GLY A 560 -14.56 -7.45 -11.79
C GLY A 560 -14.50 -8.28 -10.50
N HIS A 561 -13.39 -8.21 -9.77
CA HIS A 561 -13.23 -8.91 -8.50
C HIS A 561 -14.18 -8.38 -7.42
N LEU A 562 -14.32 -7.06 -7.29
CA LEU A 562 -15.27 -6.42 -6.37
C LEU A 562 -16.73 -6.74 -6.72
N ARG A 563 -17.07 -6.94 -7.99
CA ARG A 563 -18.41 -7.43 -8.39
C ARG A 563 -18.68 -8.87 -7.93
N VAL A 564 -17.63 -9.68 -7.75
CA VAL A 564 -17.73 -11.07 -7.28
C VAL A 564 -17.69 -11.15 -5.76
N LEU A 565 -16.82 -10.38 -5.09
CA LEU A 565 -16.71 -10.31 -3.63
C LEU A 565 -17.81 -9.48 -2.97
N GLY A 566 -18.16 -8.35 -3.56
CA GLY A 566 -19.22 -7.46 -3.09
C GLY A 566 -20.57 -8.01 -3.52
N ASN A 567 -21.42 -8.31 -2.54
CA ASN A 567 -22.79 -8.81 -2.63
C ASN A 567 -23.79 -8.07 -3.56
N CYS A 568 -23.35 -7.27 -4.54
CA CYS A 568 -24.20 -6.55 -5.48
C CYS A 568 -24.77 -7.44 -6.60
N LEU A 569 -24.23 -8.64 -6.83
CA LEU A 569 -24.73 -9.61 -7.82
C LEU A 569 -24.59 -11.06 -7.34
N SER A 570 -24.75 -11.34 -6.04
CA SER A 570 -25.04 -12.72 -5.67
C SER A 570 -26.38 -13.05 -6.33
N GLY A 571 -26.35 -13.89 -7.37
CA GLY A 571 -27.58 -14.35 -8.00
C GLY A 571 -28.52 -14.97 -6.97
N ALA A 572 -28.02 -15.43 -5.82
CA ALA A 572 -28.82 -15.95 -4.72
C ALA A 572 -29.69 -14.87 -4.05
N THR A 573 -29.14 -13.71 -3.68
CA THR A 573 -29.91 -12.59 -3.09
C THR A 573 -30.84 -11.94 -4.10
N THR A 574 -30.40 -11.73 -5.34
CA THR A 574 -31.26 -11.18 -6.40
C THR A 574 -32.38 -12.14 -6.80
N ARG A 575 -32.14 -13.47 -6.86
CA ARG A 575 -33.21 -14.47 -7.09
C ARG A 575 -34.17 -14.58 -5.90
N ALA A 576 -33.69 -14.42 -4.66
CA ALA A 576 -34.55 -14.34 -3.49
C ALA A 576 -35.44 -13.08 -3.49
N ALA A 577 -34.99 -11.98 -4.09
CA ALA A 577 -35.80 -10.77 -4.30
C ALA A 577 -36.90 -10.92 -5.38
N HIS A 578 -37.08 -12.11 -5.96
CA HIS A 578 -38.22 -12.44 -6.84
C HIS A 578 -39.30 -13.28 -6.13
N GLU A 579 -39.23 -13.43 -4.79
CA GLU A 579 -40.26 -14.15 -4.06
C GLU A 579 -41.63 -13.50 -4.20
N THR A 580 -42.62 -14.32 -4.56
CA THR A 580 -44.01 -13.91 -4.72
C THR A 580 -44.84 -14.17 -3.47
N GLN A 581 -44.28 -14.88 -2.50
CA GLN A 581 -44.92 -15.18 -1.23
C GLN A 581 -44.77 -14.01 -0.26
N ASP A 582 -45.83 -13.76 0.51
CA ASP A 582 -45.80 -12.88 1.67
C ASP A 582 -45.69 -13.69 2.98
N LEU A 583 -45.43 -13.02 4.10
CA LEU A 583 -45.27 -13.67 5.40
C LEU A 583 -46.52 -14.45 5.86
N VAL A 584 -47.72 -14.03 5.42
CA VAL A 584 -48.97 -14.74 5.76
C VAL A 584 -49.04 -16.04 4.97
N ASP A 585 -48.69 -16.04 3.68
CA ASP A 585 -48.59 -17.26 2.87
C ASP A 585 -47.64 -18.29 3.50
N VAL A 586 -46.45 -17.84 3.91
CA VAL A 586 -45.42 -18.72 4.48
C VAL A 586 -45.89 -19.30 5.82
N PHE A 587 -46.54 -18.49 6.66
CA PHE A 587 -47.13 -18.98 7.90
C PHE A 587 -48.31 -19.93 7.66
N ASP A 588 -49.23 -19.63 6.74
CA ASP A 588 -50.35 -20.50 6.40
C ASP A 588 -49.88 -21.85 5.85
N GLU A 589 -48.78 -21.88 5.09
CA GLU A 589 -48.17 -23.13 4.63
C GLU A 589 -47.54 -23.91 5.79
N ALA A 590 -46.84 -23.24 6.71
CA ALA A 590 -46.33 -23.88 7.93
C ALA A 590 -47.46 -24.48 8.78
N VAL A 591 -48.63 -23.82 8.87
CA VAL A 591 -49.83 -24.31 9.56
C VAL A 591 -50.39 -25.56 8.88
N LYS A 592 -50.50 -25.59 7.55
CA LYS A 592 -50.97 -26.79 6.84
C LYS A 592 -50.10 -28.02 7.13
N GLN A 593 -48.79 -27.81 7.22
CA GLN A 593 -47.82 -28.89 7.45
C GLN A 593 -47.70 -29.28 8.93
N ASN A 594 -47.86 -28.32 9.85
CA ASN A 594 -47.52 -28.48 11.26
C ASN A 594 -48.69 -28.17 12.22
N GLY A 595 -49.94 -28.16 11.77
CA GLY A 595 -51.09 -27.63 12.52
C GLY A 595 -51.20 -28.09 13.98
N ALA A 596 -51.01 -29.38 14.26
CA ALA A 596 -51.08 -29.94 15.61
C ALA A 596 -49.77 -29.81 16.44
N LYS A 597 -48.70 -29.27 15.84
CA LYS A 597 -47.42 -29.05 16.52
C LYS A 597 -47.44 -27.72 17.28
N THR A 598 -46.59 -27.61 18.28
CA THR A 598 -46.41 -26.41 19.07
C THR A 598 -45.81 -25.26 18.24
N ALA A 599 -46.53 -24.14 18.15
CA ALA A 599 -46.04 -22.89 17.58
C ALA A 599 -45.45 -21.98 18.67
N LEU A 600 -46.18 -21.76 19.76
CA LEU A 600 -45.74 -20.92 20.88
C LEU A 600 -45.69 -21.74 22.18
N ASP A 601 -44.60 -21.60 22.91
CA ASP A 601 -44.43 -22.11 24.26
C ASP A 601 -44.30 -20.93 25.22
N VAL A 602 -45.35 -20.66 26.00
CA VAL A 602 -45.42 -19.56 26.97
C VAL A 602 -44.81 -19.99 28.32
N GLY A 603 -44.55 -21.28 28.50
CA GLY A 603 -44.12 -21.91 29.74
C GLY A 603 -45.28 -22.29 30.67
N GLU A 604 -44.94 -22.94 31.79
CA GLU A 604 -45.90 -23.48 32.78
C GLU A 604 -46.95 -24.45 32.18
N GLY A 605 -46.60 -25.10 31.07
CA GLY A 605 -47.51 -26.01 30.35
C GLY A 605 -48.50 -25.29 29.42
N CYS A 606 -48.47 -23.96 29.33
CA CYS A 606 -49.26 -23.19 28.37
C CYS A 606 -48.61 -23.24 26.98
N ILE A 607 -49.24 -23.99 26.08
CA ILE A 607 -48.77 -24.27 24.73
C ILE A 607 -49.86 -23.90 23.72
N TRP A 608 -49.45 -23.27 22.63
CA TRP A 608 -50.32 -22.94 21.51
C TRP A 608 -49.86 -23.68 20.27
N THR A 609 -50.76 -24.42 19.63
CA THR A 609 -50.45 -25.09 18.36
C THR A 609 -50.47 -24.12 17.20
N TYR A 610 -49.87 -24.50 16.07
CA TYR A 610 -49.97 -23.73 14.82
C TYR A 610 -51.43 -23.46 14.42
N SER A 611 -52.31 -24.45 14.59
CA SER A 611 -53.75 -24.29 14.35
C SER A 611 -54.39 -23.26 15.29
N ASP A 612 -54.04 -23.25 16.58
CA ASP A 612 -54.57 -22.29 17.56
C ASP A 612 -54.15 -20.86 17.20
N VAL A 613 -52.86 -20.65 16.93
CA VAL A 613 -52.31 -19.34 16.54
C VAL A 613 -52.95 -18.83 15.24
N ASN A 614 -53.16 -19.74 14.29
CA ASN A 614 -53.82 -19.42 13.02
C ASN A 614 -55.28 -18.97 13.22
N GLU A 615 -56.08 -19.73 13.97
CA GLU A 615 -57.48 -19.39 14.21
C GLU A 615 -57.62 -18.07 14.97
N GLN A 616 -56.84 -17.87 16.04
CA GLN A 616 -56.93 -16.64 16.82
C GLN A 616 -56.43 -15.41 16.04
N SER A 617 -55.35 -15.54 15.26
CA SER A 617 -54.88 -14.43 14.42
C SER A 617 -55.90 -14.03 13.34
N ARG A 618 -56.65 -14.98 12.77
CA ARG A 618 -57.76 -14.69 11.83
C ARG A 618 -58.92 -13.96 12.50
N GLN A 619 -59.30 -14.39 13.70
CA GLN A 619 -60.35 -13.73 14.46
C GLN A 619 -59.97 -12.28 14.80
N LEU A 620 -58.75 -12.05 15.29
CA LEU A 620 -58.25 -10.72 15.59
C LEU A 620 -58.13 -9.84 14.34
N ALA A 621 -57.74 -10.41 13.20
CA ALA A 621 -57.69 -9.68 11.92
C ALA A 621 -59.09 -9.19 11.49
N ALA A 622 -60.13 -10.00 11.70
CA ALA A 622 -61.51 -9.59 11.43
C ALA A 622 -61.98 -8.44 12.34
N GLU A 623 -61.55 -8.43 13.61
CA GLU A 623 -61.82 -7.29 14.52
C GLU A 623 -61.08 -6.03 14.08
N LEU A 624 -59.81 -6.13 13.68
CA LEU A 624 -59.06 -4.99 13.12
C LEU A 624 -59.74 -4.41 11.87
N ALA A 625 -60.23 -5.28 10.98
CA ALA A 625 -60.99 -4.85 9.81
C ALA A 625 -62.32 -4.16 10.20
N ARG A 626 -63.03 -4.65 11.22
CA ARG A 626 -64.24 -3.99 11.77
C ARG A 626 -63.95 -2.63 12.39
N MET A 627 -62.75 -2.44 12.94
CA MET A 627 -62.27 -1.14 13.42
C MET A 627 -61.87 -0.17 12.30
N GLY A 628 -62.00 -0.59 11.03
CA GLY A 628 -61.79 0.26 9.86
C GLY A 628 -60.39 0.21 9.26
N LEU A 629 -59.54 -0.72 9.70
CA LEU A 629 -58.17 -0.87 9.18
C LEU A 629 -58.19 -1.09 7.65
N GLN A 630 -57.43 -0.28 6.92
CA GLN A 630 -57.22 -0.44 5.48
C GLN A 630 -55.87 -1.13 5.19
N PRO A 631 -55.74 -1.83 4.06
CA PRO A 631 -54.45 -2.39 3.65
C PRO A 631 -53.37 -1.30 3.56
N GLY A 632 -52.20 -1.57 4.15
CA GLY A 632 -51.08 -0.63 4.25
C GLY A 632 -51.12 0.30 5.48
N ASP A 633 -52.20 0.34 6.24
CA ASP A 633 -52.25 1.10 7.50
C ASP A 633 -51.30 0.51 8.53
N VAL A 634 -50.59 1.38 9.28
CA VAL A 634 -49.71 0.95 10.36
C VAL A 634 -50.52 0.70 11.64
N VAL A 635 -50.29 -0.45 12.28
CA VAL A 635 -50.87 -0.79 13.59
C VAL A 635 -49.75 -0.90 14.63
N CYS A 636 -49.82 -0.07 15.68
CA CYS A 636 -48.90 -0.17 16.79
C CYS A 636 -49.31 -1.30 17.73
N VAL A 637 -48.49 -2.34 17.83
CA VAL A 637 -48.74 -3.50 18.68
C VAL A 637 -47.89 -3.40 19.93
N HIS A 638 -48.52 -3.51 21.09
CA HIS A 638 -47.85 -3.50 22.39
C HIS A 638 -46.88 -4.67 22.49
N ALA A 639 -45.59 -4.35 22.57
CA ALA A 639 -44.52 -5.33 22.47
C ALA A 639 -44.00 -5.70 23.87
N ASP A 640 -44.60 -6.72 24.47
CA ASP A 640 -44.28 -7.18 25.83
C ASP A 640 -43.59 -8.55 25.88
N GLY A 641 -43.50 -9.26 24.75
CA GLY A 641 -42.97 -10.63 24.68
C GLY A 641 -44.02 -11.72 24.92
N SER A 642 -45.30 -11.36 25.04
CA SER A 642 -46.39 -12.30 25.29
C SER A 642 -46.90 -12.97 24.00
N ALA A 643 -47.70 -14.03 24.15
CA ALA A 643 -48.42 -14.64 23.03
C ALA A 643 -49.38 -13.65 22.36
N SER A 644 -49.99 -12.74 23.14
CA SER A 644 -50.89 -11.71 22.63
C SER A 644 -50.16 -10.70 21.72
N TRP A 645 -48.91 -10.38 22.02
CA TRP A 645 -48.08 -9.57 21.12
C TRP A 645 -47.89 -10.27 19.76
N VAL A 646 -47.45 -11.54 19.77
CA VAL A 646 -47.24 -12.32 18.55
C VAL A 646 -48.55 -12.47 17.74
N LEU A 647 -49.67 -12.73 18.41
CA LEU A 647 -51.00 -12.79 17.80
C LEU A 647 -51.39 -11.45 17.17
N GLY A 648 -51.10 -10.33 17.84
CA GLY A 648 -51.35 -8.98 17.32
C GLY A 648 -50.55 -8.67 16.06
N LEU A 649 -49.28 -9.12 15.98
CA LEU A 649 -48.45 -8.98 14.78
C LEU A 649 -49.08 -9.75 13.60
N LEU A 650 -49.40 -11.03 13.80
CA LEU A 650 -49.99 -11.88 12.77
C LEU A 650 -51.38 -11.39 12.33
N ALA A 651 -52.21 -10.93 13.28
CA ALA A 651 -53.53 -10.37 12.99
C ALA A 651 -53.44 -9.11 12.13
N THR A 652 -52.47 -8.24 12.43
CA THR A 652 -52.19 -7.03 11.65
C THR A 652 -51.82 -7.40 10.22
N LEU A 653 -50.88 -8.34 10.05
CA LEU A 653 -50.49 -8.81 8.72
C LEU A 653 -51.68 -9.42 7.97
N ARG A 654 -52.47 -10.28 8.62
CA ARG A 654 -53.65 -10.92 8.00
C ARG A 654 -54.70 -9.91 7.54
N ALA A 655 -54.83 -8.80 8.24
CA ALA A 655 -55.73 -7.70 7.86
C ALA A 655 -55.15 -6.81 6.74
N GLY A 656 -53.93 -7.09 6.25
CA GLY A 656 -53.23 -6.29 5.24
C GLY A 656 -52.49 -5.08 5.81
N GLY A 657 -52.40 -4.94 7.12
CA GLY A 657 -51.74 -3.83 7.79
C GLY A 657 -50.23 -4.06 7.97
N VAL A 658 -49.55 -2.99 8.37
CA VAL A 658 -48.12 -2.95 8.67
C VAL A 658 -47.95 -2.93 10.18
N PHE A 659 -47.38 -3.96 10.80
CA PHE A 659 -47.22 -3.92 12.26
C PHE A 659 -46.03 -3.05 12.67
N CYS A 660 -46.17 -2.36 13.80
CA CYS A 660 -45.07 -1.67 14.46
C CYS A 660 -45.03 -2.09 15.93
N SER A 661 -44.00 -2.82 16.33
CA SER A 661 -43.80 -3.18 17.74
C SER A 661 -43.45 -1.94 18.55
N LEU A 662 -44.32 -1.58 19.50
CA LEU A 662 -44.11 -0.46 20.41
C LEU A 662 -43.78 -1.00 21.80
N ASP A 663 -42.49 -0.97 22.15
CA ASP A 663 -41.97 -1.47 23.44
C ASP A 663 -42.48 -0.60 24.59
N ALA A 664 -43.20 -1.23 25.51
CA ALA A 664 -43.83 -0.59 26.66
C ALA A 664 -42.85 0.00 27.68
N SER A 665 -41.63 -0.54 27.73
CA SER A 665 -40.57 -0.09 28.64
C SER A 665 -40.00 1.28 28.26
N LEU A 666 -40.25 1.73 27.02
CA LEU A 666 -39.82 3.04 26.55
C LEU A 666 -40.59 4.17 27.27
N PRO A 667 -39.93 5.33 27.51
CA PRO A 667 -40.60 6.50 28.07
C PRO A 667 -41.84 6.89 27.26
N HIS A 668 -42.91 7.30 27.95
CA HIS A 668 -44.19 7.64 27.31
C HIS A 668 -44.01 8.64 26.15
N ALA A 669 -43.25 9.72 26.36
CA ALA A 669 -43.01 10.73 25.33
C ALA A 669 -42.38 10.16 24.05
N LEU A 670 -41.46 9.20 24.19
CA LEU A 670 -40.83 8.53 23.05
C LEU A 670 -41.83 7.63 22.32
N ARG A 671 -42.65 6.88 23.06
CA ARG A 671 -43.71 6.04 22.48
C ARG A 671 -44.75 6.88 21.73
N SER A 672 -45.17 8.02 22.28
CA SER A 672 -46.07 8.96 21.60
C SER A 672 -45.43 9.54 20.34
N ALA A 673 -44.14 9.89 20.37
CA ALA A 673 -43.43 10.37 19.20
C ALA A 673 -43.37 9.29 18.10
N MET A 674 -43.04 8.04 18.46
CA MET A 674 -43.01 6.90 17.54
C MET A 674 -44.39 6.62 16.94
N PHE A 675 -45.44 6.63 17.75
CA PHE A 675 -46.82 6.45 17.29
C PHE A 675 -47.26 7.54 16.29
N ARG A 676 -46.97 8.81 16.56
CA ARG A 676 -47.24 9.90 15.60
C ARG A 676 -46.43 9.77 14.33
N THR A 677 -45.15 9.41 14.45
CA THR A 677 -44.24 9.27 13.30
C THR A 677 -44.62 8.09 12.41
N SER A 678 -45.15 7.01 13.01
CA SER A 678 -45.60 5.84 12.25
C SER A 678 -46.89 6.10 11.47
N GLY A 679 -47.62 7.18 11.80
CA GLY A 679 -48.92 7.47 11.21
C GLY A 679 -50.02 6.49 11.64
N SER A 680 -49.76 5.66 12.65
CA SER A 680 -50.72 4.68 13.13
C SER A 680 -51.95 5.36 13.73
N ARG A 681 -53.11 4.72 13.59
CA ARG A 681 -54.39 5.16 14.14
C ARG A 681 -55.05 4.12 15.03
N VAL A 682 -54.46 2.94 15.14
CA VAL A 682 -54.99 1.81 15.89
C VAL A 682 -53.86 1.18 16.69
N CYS A 683 -54.16 0.86 17.95
CA CYS A 683 -53.26 0.13 18.82
C CYS A 683 -53.81 -1.26 19.14
N VAL A 684 -52.91 -2.22 19.35
CA VAL A 684 -53.25 -3.56 19.86
C VAL A 684 -52.55 -3.76 21.19
N VAL A 685 -53.30 -4.15 22.21
CA VAL A 685 -52.78 -4.54 23.53
C VAL A 685 -53.25 -5.95 23.88
N GLY A 686 -52.50 -6.65 24.73
CA GLY A 686 -52.86 -7.99 25.18
C GLY A 686 -54.06 -8.00 26.14
N GLN A 687 -53.99 -7.14 27.16
CA GLN A 687 -54.93 -7.09 28.29
C GLN A 687 -55.46 -5.67 28.52
N GLU A 688 -56.65 -5.56 29.12
CA GLU A 688 -57.34 -4.27 29.32
C GLU A 688 -56.49 -3.26 30.10
N TRP A 689 -55.79 -3.71 31.16
CA TRP A 689 -54.97 -2.83 32.00
C TRP A 689 -53.77 -2.22 31.25
N GLN A 690 -53.36 -2.79 30.12
CA GLN A 690 -52.25 -2.28 29.30
C GLN A 690 -52.65 -1.03 28.51
N ARG A 691 -53.95 -0.68 28.45
CA ARG A 691 -54.40 0.58 27.83
C ARG A 691 -53.78 1.82 28.47
N LYS A 692 -53.37 1.76 29.73
CA LYS A 692 -52.61 2.84 30.40
C LYS A 692 -51.27 3.16 29.73
N PHE A 693 -50.76 2.26 28.90
CA PHE A 693 -49.54 2.45 28.12
C PHE A 693 -49.84 2.84 26.68
N LEU A 694 -51.06 3.21 26.33
CA LEU A 694 -51.30 3.78 25.01
C LEU A 694 -50.49 5.07 24.84
N PRO A 695 -50.01 5.36 23.62
CA PRO A 695 -49.26 6.58 23.34
C PRO A 695 -50.11 7.85 23.42
N GLU A 696 -51.44 7.73 23.27
CA GLU A 696 -52.43 8.80 23.34
C GLU A 696 -53.77 8.23 23.86
N ASP A 697 -54.58 9.04 24.54
CA ASP A 697 -55.76 8.58 25.31
C ASP A 697 -56.95 8.12 24.42
N ASP A 698 -57.17 8.76 23.26
CA ASP A 698 -58.35 8.54 22.41
C ASP A 698 -58.09 7.59 21.21
N VAL A 699 -57.03 6.80 21.26
CA VAL A 699 -56.66 5.89 20.15
C VAL A 699 -57.54 4.64 20.17
N PRO A 700 -58.24 4.28 19.07
CA PRO A 700 -58.90 2.99 18.93
C PRO A 700 -57.96 1.84 19.28
N CYS A 701 -58.38 1.01 20.24
CA CYS A 701 -57.53 -0.03 20.81
C CYS A 701 -58.22 -1.39 20.84
N LEU A 702 -57.65 -2.37 20.13
CA LEU A 702 -58.03 -3.78 20.21
C LEU A 702 -57.34 -4.43 21.41
N VAL A 703 -58.13 -5.09 22.25
CA VAL A 703 -57.65 -5.86 23.40
C VAL A 703 -57.77 -7.35 23.07
N VAL A 704 -56.63 -8.03 22.93
CA VAL A 704 -56.55 -9.41 22.43
C VAL A 704 -57.36 -10.36 23.29
N GLU A 705 -57.12 -10.42 24.61
CA GLU A 705 -57.82 -11.37 25.49
C GLU A 705 -59.34 -11.21 25.47
N THR A 706 -59.83 -9.97 25.50
CA THR A 706 -61.26 -9.67 25.43
C THR A 706 -61.87 -10.11 24.10
N ALA A 707 -61.16 -9.89 22.98
CA ALA A 707 -61.60 -10.30 21.66
C ALA A 707 -61.67 -11.83 21.54
N LEU A 708 -60.74 -12.57 22.16
CA LEU A 708 -60.76 -14.04 22.18
C LEU A 708 -61.90 -14.59 23.06
N GLN A 709 -62.17 -13.96 24.22
CA GLN A 709 -63.22 -14.39 25.15
C GLN A 709 -64.65 -14.17 24.61
N LYS A 710 -64.92 -13.08 23.88
CA LYS A 710 -66.26 -12.77 23.33
C LYS A 710 -66.87 -13.91 22.52
N ARG A 711 -66.05 -14.65 21.76
CA ARG A 711 -66.53 -15.77 20.93
C ARG A 711 -66.74 -17.06 21.71
N ALA A 712 -66.01 -17.28 22.81
CA ALA A 712 -66.24 -18.42 23.70
C ALA A 712 -67.61 -18.35 24.40
N GLY A 713 -68.18 -17.15 24.57
CA GLY A 713 -69.54 -16.95 25.08
C GLY A 713 -70.67 -17.11 24.04
N ASP A 714 -70.36 -17.00 22.74
CA ASP A 714 -71.32 -17.03 21.62
C ASP A 714 -71.50 -18.42 20.97
N ILE A 715 -71.11 -19.50 21.67
CA ILE A 715 -71.16 -20.89 21.17
C ILE A 715 -72.61 -21.40 20.93
N THR A 716 -73.65 -20.62 21.25
CA THR A 716 -75.06 -21.02 21.03
C THR A 716 -75.67 -20.57 19.70
N SER A 717 -74.98 -19.75 18.90
CA SER A 717 -75.36 -19.55 17.50
C SER A 717 -74.62 -20.55 16.63
N GLU A 718 -75.36 -21.35 15.84
CA GLU A 718 -74.90 -22.10 14.66
C GLU A 718 -73.69 -21.42 14.00
N PRO A 719 -72.70 -22.17 13.47
CA PRO A 719 -71.59 -21.56 12.75
C PRO A 719 -72.17 -20.80 11.57
N SER A 720 -72.41 -19.50 11.76
CA SER A 720 -72.71 -18.60 10.68
C SER A 720 -71.50 -18.74 9.79
N ARG A 721 -71.69 -19.48 8.70
CA ARG A 721 -70.92 -19.33 7.48
C ARG A 721 -71.07 -17.88 7.07
N LEU A 722 -70.38 -16.98 7.78
CA LEU A 722 -69.70 -15.88 7.14
C LEU A 722 -68.68 -16.58 6.26
N SER A 723 -69.18 -17.06 5.12
CA SER A 723 -68.46 -17.03 3.86
C SER A 723 -68.05 -15.57 3.64
N HIS A 724 -67.07 -15.10 4.41
CA HIS A 724 -66.04 -14.30 3.79
C HIS A 724 -65.47 -15.21 2.73
N PRO A 725 -65.49 -14.78 1.45
CA PRO A 725 -64.97 -15.63 0.39
C PRO A 725 -63.59 -16.11 0.85
N GLU A 726 -63.40 -17.44 0.82
CA GLU A 726 -62.05 -17.94 0.62
C GLU A 726 -61.47 -17.08 -0.52
N THR A 727 -60.38 -16.37 -0.23
CA THR A 727 -59.61 -15.58 -1.19
C THR A 727 -60.24 -14.25 -1.66
N THR A 728 -60.21 -13.21 -0.83
CA THR A 728 -59.74 -11.91 -1.36
C THR A 728 -58.39 -11.66 -0.71
N ARG A 729 -57.33 -12.07 -1.41
CA ARG A 729 -55.95 -11.94 -0.94
C ARG A 729 -55.64 -10.45 -0.75
N ILE A 730 -55.47 -10.03 0.51
CA ILE A 730 -55.23 -8.62 0.86
C ILE A 730 -53.74 -8.26 0.75
N CYS A 731 -52.84 -9.16 1.19
CA CYS A 731 -51.40 -8.91 1.22
C CYS A 731 -50.71 -9.24 -0.10
N ARG A 732 -49.66 -8.47 -0.43
CA ARG A 732 -48.72 -8.78 -1.51
C ARG A 732 -47.28 -8.77 -1.02
N ALA A 733 -46.43 -9.60 -1.63
CA ALA A 733 -45.03 -9.73 -1.26
C ALA A 733 -44.28 -8.38 -1.19
N ARG A 734 -44.56 -7.47 -2.13
CA ARG A 734 -43.88 -6.16 -2.22
C ARG A 734 -44.45 -5.08 -1.30
N GLU A 735 -45.57 -5.34 -0.65
CA GLU A 735 -46.16 -4.39 0.29
C GLU A 735 -45.40 -4.40 1.62
N PRO A 736 -45.40 -3.28 2.37
CA PRO A 736 -44.77 -3.23 3.69
C PRO A 736 -45.41 -4.24 4.65
N ALA A 737 -44.60 -4.96 5.41
CA ALA A 737 -45.03 -5.88 6.45
C ALA A 737 -44.89 -5.27 7.84
N TYR A 738 -43.78 -4.58 8.09
CA TYR A 738 -43.50 -4.00 9.39
C TYR A 738 -42.74 -2.68 9.31
N LEU A 739 -42.86 -1.93 10.40
CA LEU A 739 -42.11 -0.70 10.66
C LEU A 739 -41.32 -0.87 11.96
N CYS A 740 -39.99 -0.72 11.87
CA CYS A 740 -39.10 -0.74 13.03
C CYS A 740 -38.40 0.62 13.19
N PHE A 741 -38.28 1.12 14.43
CA PHE A 741 -37.61 2.38 14.67
C PHE A 741 -36.12 2.19 14.97
N THR A 742 -35.32 3.15 14.53
CA THR A 742 -33.90 3.25 14.84
C THR A 742 -33.59 4.54 15.59
N SER A 743 -32.47 4.55 16.34
CA SER A 743 -31.95 5.76 16.99
C SER A 743 -31.51 6.74 15.91
N GLY A 744 -32.37 7.71 15.59
CA GLY A 744 -32.01 8.76 14.65
C GLY A 744 -30.89 9.64 15.22
N SER A 745 -29.85 9.89 14.42
CA SER A 745 -28.77 10.84 14.76
C SER A 745 -29.26 12.26 15.08
N THR A 746 -30.49 12.60 14.67
CA THR A 746 -31.15 13.88 14.89
C THR A 746 -31.95 13.94 16.20
N GLY A 747 -31.96 12.88 17.01
CA GLY A 747 -32.75 12.78 18.26
C GLY A 747 -34.23 12.43 18.06
N THR A 748 -34.72 12.40 16.82
CA THR A 748 -36.07 11.97 16.45
C THR A 748 -36.06 10.53 15.93
N PRO A 749 -36.95 9.63 16.38
CA PRO A 749 -37.03 8.26 15.89
C PRO A 749 -37.26 8.20 14.38
N LYS A 750 -36.50 7.36 13.67
CA LYS A 750 -36.67 7.12 12.22
C LYS A 750 -37.27 5.74 12.01
N GLY A 751 -38.46 5.68 11.40
CA GLY A 751 -39.14 4.43 11.05
C GLY A 751 -38.58 3.84 9.76
N VAL A 752 -38.11 2.60 9.81
CA VAL A 752 -37.69 1.81 8.65
C VAL A 752 -38.83 0.88 8.27
N LEU A 753 -39.35 1.05 7.05
CA LEU A 753 -40.38 0.19 6.48
C LEU A 753 -39.74 -0.99 5.75
N CYS A 754 -40.15 -2.21 6.11
CA CYS A 754 -39.65 -3.44 5.52
C CYS A 754 -40.82 -4.19 4.87
N THR A 755 -40.60 -4.71 3.65
CA THR A 755 -41.61 -5.46 2.90
C THR A 755 -41.70 -6.91 3.36
N HIS A 756 -42.84 -7.56 3.07
CA HIS A 756 -42.98 -9.00 3.31
C HIS A 756 -41.88 -9.80 2.59
N GLN A 757 -41.66 -9.48 1.32
CA GLN A 757 -40.69 -10.14 0.45
C GLN A 757 -39.26 -10.03 1.00
N ALA A 758 -38.88 -8.89 1.57
CA ALA A 758 -37.54 -8.70 2.12
C ALA A 758 -37.26 -9.69 3.27
N LEU A 759 -38.22 -9.86 4.18
CA LEU A 759 -38.06 -10.79 5.31
C LEU A 759 -38.10 -12.26 4.86
N VAL A 760 -39.01 -12.61 3.94
CA VAL A 760 -39.08 -13.97 3.35
C VAL A 760 -37.77 -14.31 2.63
N ALA A 761 -37.25 -13.40 1.82
CA ALA A 761 -36.00 -13.58 1.10
C ALA A 761 -34.81 -13.73 2.05
N PHE A 762 -34.77 -12.92 3.12
CA PHE A 762 -33.73 -12.96 4.14
C PHE A 762 -33.68 -14.32 4.86
N GLN A 763 -34.84 -14.88 5.22
CA GLN A 763 -34.93 -16.12 6.00
C GLN A 763 -34.80 -17.42 5.18
N LYS A 764 -34.61 -17.34 3.85
CA LYS A 764 -34.39 -18.53 3.02
C LYS A 764 -33.15 -19.33 3.40
N ASP A 765 -32.10 -18.63 3.81
CA ASP A 765 -30.86 -19.26 4.24
C ASP A 765 -31.06 -19.91 5.63
N GLU A 766 -30.73 -21.19 5.75
CA GLU A 766 -30.91 -21.96 6.98
C GLU A 766 -30.13 -21.38 8.17
N ALA A 767 -28.94 -20.83 7.94
CA ALA A 767 -28.15 -20.20 8.99
C ALA A 767 -28.82 -18.92 9.48
N VAL A 768 -29.38 -18.12 8.55
CA VAL A 768 -30.12 -16.89 8.89
C VAL A 768 -31.34 -17.24 9.73
N ARG A 769 -32.21 -18.15 9.29
CA ARG A 769 -33.41 -18.58 10.05
C ARG A 769 -33.13 -19.48 11.25
N LEU A 770 -31.91 -19.47 11.81
CA LEU A 770 -31.55 -20.18 13.04
C LEU A 770 -31.75 -21.70 13.00
N GLY A 771 -31.71 -22.30 11.82
CA GLY A 771 -31.96 -23.74 11.65
C GLY A 771 -33.43 -24.12 11.89
N ALA A 772 -34.35 -23.15 11.83
CA ALA A 772 -35.76 -23.35 12.07
C ALA A 772 -36.32 -24.48 11.18
N ARG A 773 -36.90 -25.48 11.85
CA ARG A 773 -37.65 -26.60 11.29
C ARG A 773 -38.50 -27.23 12.40
N THR A 774 -39.44 -28.09 12.04
CA THR A 774 -40.25 -28.85 13.00
C THR A 774 -39.37 -29.54 14.04
N GLY A 775 -39.64 -29.29 15.32
CA GLY A 775 -38.91 -29.87 16.45
C GLY A 775 -37.78 -29.00 17.01
N VAL A 776 -37.36 -27.94 16.30
CA VAL A 776 -36.40 -26.95 16.80
C VAL A 776 -37.14 -25.91 17.65
N ARG A 777 -36.51 -25.51 18.76
CA ARG A 777 -37.00 -24.50 19.69
C ARG A 777 -36.13 -23.25 19.60
N ILE A 778 -36.76 -22.12 19.30
CA ILE A 778 -36.12 -20.81 19.11
C ILE A 778 -36.51 -19.89 20.25
N ALA A 779 -35.54 -19.20 20.84
CA ALA A 779 -35.82 -18.21 21.88
C ALA A 779 -36.43 -16.93 21.30
N GLN A 780 -37.43 -16.38 22.00
CA GLN A 780 -37.73 -14.95 21.96
C GLN A 780 -36.82 -14.25 22.99
N PHE A 781 -35.61 -13.89 22.58
CA PHE A 781 -34.57 -13.35 23.45
C PHE A 781 -34.34 -11.84 23.22
N MET A 782 -34.37 -11.41 21.97
CA MET A 782 -34.13 -10.02 21.59
C MET A 782 -35.24 -9.10 22.13
N SER A 783 -34.89 -7.81 22.36
CA SER A 783 -35.87 -6.81 22.79
C SER A 783 -37.03 -6.72 21.77
N PRO A 784 -38.31 -6.72 22.22
CA PRO A 784 -39.47 -6.68 21.33
C PRO A 784 -39.54 -5.48 20.38
N GLY A 785 -38.85 -4.37 20.69
CA GLY A 785 -38.77 -3.19 19.83
C GLY A 785 -37.64 -3.22 18.79
N PHE A 786 -36.85 -4.29 18.76
CA PHE A 786 -35.71 -4.46 17.85
C PHE A 786 -36.05 -5.46 16.74
N ASP A 787 -35.55 -5.21 15.53
CA ASP A 787 -35.77 -6.08 14.36
C ASP A 787 -35.31 -7.54 14.59
N GLY A 788 -34.31 -7.74 15.45
CA GLY A 788 -33.89 -9.07 15.91
C GLY A 788 -35.03 -9.91 16.50
N SER A 789 -36.01 -9.33 17.20
CA SER A 789 -37.14 -10.12 17.73
C SER A 789 -38.14 -10.51 16.65
N ILE A 790 -38.30 -9.66 15.62
CA ILE A 790 -39.08 -9.98 14.43
C ILE A 790 -38.44 -11.16 13.70
N HIS A 791 -37.10 -11.16 13.61
CA HIS A 791 -36.35 -12.27 13.04
C HIS A 791 -36.58 -13.59 13.80
N GLU A 792 -36.55 -13.57 15.14
CA GLU A 792 -36.86 -14.76 15.98
C GLU A 792 -38.26 -15.31 15.70
N ILE A 793 -39.27 -14.43 15.73
CA ILE A 793 -40.68 -14.79 15.57
C ILE A 793 -40.93 -15.43 14.21
N PHE A 794 -40.53 -14.75 13.13
CA PHE A 794 -40.83 -15.25 11.79
C PHE A 794 -39.93 -16.42 11.40
N SER A 795 -38.69 -16.52 11.90
CA SER A 795 -37.91 -17.76 11.72
C SER A 795 -38.62 -18.97 12.31
N ALA A 796 -39.18 -18.84 13.52
CA ALA A 796 -39.90 -19.93 14.14
C ALA A 796 -41.18 -20.28 13.37
N LEU A 797 -42.06 -19.29 13.21
CA LEU A 797 -43.42 -19.49 12.70
C LEU A 797 -43.49 -19.77 11.20
N SER A 798 -42.54 -19.29 10.40
CA SER A 798 -42.53 -19.56 8.96
C SER A 798 -42.05 -20.97 8.60
N TYR A 799 -41.41 -21.70 9.53
CA TYR A 799 -40.73 -22.96 9.21
C TYR A 799 -41.05 -24.12 10.17
N GLY A 800 -42.11 -24.01 10.97
CA GLY A 800 -42.62 -25.11 11.79
C GLY A 800 -41.90 -25.31 13.13
N ALA A 801 -40.94 -24.45 13.47
CA ALA A 801 -40.27 -24.47 14.76
C ALA A 801 -41.17 -23.93 15.89
N THR A 802 -40.77 -24.14 17.14
CA THR A 802 -41.44 -23.60 18.32
C THR A 802 -40.76 -22.31 18.76
N LEU A 803 -41.51 -21.21 18.85
CA LEU A 803 -41.05 -20.00 19.51
C LEU A 803 -41.29 -20.11 21.02
N VAL A 804 -40.21 -20.07 21.80
CA VAL A 804 -40.26 -20.13 23.27
C VAL A 804 -40.19 -18.71 23.81
N LEU A 805 -41.27 -18.28 24.47
CA LEU A 805 -41.38 -16.93 25.01
C LEU A 805 -40.66 -16.82 26.36
N ARG A 806 -40.10 -15.64 26.62
CA ARG A 806 -39.52 -15.29 27.92
C ARG A 806 -40.63 -15.13 28.98
N ARG A 807 -40.35 -15.58 30.21
CA ARG A 807 -41.32 -15.52 31.33
C ARG A 807 -41.03 -14.42 32.33
N ASN A 808 -39.75 -14.19 32.59
CA ASN A 808 -39.28 -13.33 33.66
C ASN A 808 -38.59 -12.08 33.13
N VAL A 809 -38.26 -11.18 34.05
CA VAL A 809 -37.42 -9.99 33.77
C VAL A 809 -36.02 -10.41 33.33
N ASP A 810 -35.55 -11.59 33.76
CA ASP A 810 -34.27 -12.16 33.33
C ASP A 810 -34.39 -12.74 31.90
N PRO A 811 -33.74 -12.12 30.90
CA PRO A 811 -33.80 -12.59 29.52
C PRO A 811 -33.05 -13.91 29.29
N PHE A 812 -32.12 -14.32 30.18
CA PHE A 812 -31.30 -15.51 29.97
C PHE A 812 -32.01 -16.82 30.32
N GLU A 813 -33.10 -16.76 31.09
CA GLU A 813 -33.88 -17.94 31.49
C GLU A 813 -34.36 -18.78 30.29
N VAL A 814 -34.75 -18.12 29.20
CA VAL A 814 -35.25 -18.77 28.00
C VAL A 814 -34.18 -19.63 27.31
N LEU A 815 -32.90 -19.26 27.43
CA LEU A 815 -31.79 -19.93 26.74
C LEU A 815 -31.60 -21.38 27.17
N SER A 816 -31.99 -21.72 28.40
CA SER A 816 -31.93 -23.10 28.92
C SER A 816 -32.94 -24.05 28.28
N ARG A 817 -33.96 -23.52 27.59
CA ARG A 817 -35.13 -24.24 27.06
C ARG A 817 -35.18 -24.30 25.53
N VAL A 818 -34.12 -23.89 24.84
CA VAL A 818 -34.11 -23.72 23.38
C VAL A 818 -32.87 -24.34 22.74
N ASP A 819 -32.98 -24.62 21.44
CA ASP A 819 -31.90 -25.11 20.60
C ASP A 819 -31.14 -23.95 19.93
N SER A 820 -31.84 -22.86 19.61
CA SER A 820 -31.29 -21.73 18.88
C SER A 820 -31.68 -20.38 19.48
N ALA A 821 -30.77 -19.41 19.42
CA ALA A 821 -31.02 -18.02 19.82
C ALA A 821 -30.27 -17.00 18.95
N ILE A 822 -30.81 -15.79 18.90
CA ILE A 822 -30.13 -14.60 18.36
C ILE A 822 -29.67 -13.75 19.54
N MET A 823 -28.47 -13.18 19.45
CA MET A 823 -28.01 -12.20 20.43
C MET A 823 -26.95 -11.27 19.84
N THR A 824 -26.71 -10.13 20.48
CA THR A 824 -25.64 -9.22 20.05
C THR A 824 -24.27 -9.83 20.37
N PRO A 825 -23.20 -9.48 19.62
CA PRO A 825 -21.84 -9.96 19.92
C PRO A 825 -21.39 -9.66 21.35
N SER A 826 -21.87 -8.56 21.95
CA SER A 826 -21.56 -8.21 23.33
C SER A 826 -22.18 -9.19 24.33
N VAL A 827 -23.43 -9.61 24.12
CA VAL A 827 -24.11 -10.60 24.97
C VAL A 827 -23.55 -12.00 24.75
N ALA A 828 -23.24 -12.38 23.51
CA ALA A 828 -22.64 -13.68 23.20
C ALA A 828 -21.31 -13.92 23.93
N ARG A 829 -20.55 -12.85 24.21
CA ARG A 829 -19.28 -12.92 24.96
C ARG A 829 -19.46 -13.11 26.46
N THR A 830 -20.64 -12.86 27.02
CA THR A 830 -20.89 -12.96 28.47
C THR A 830 -21.43 -14.31 28.90
N ILE A 831 -21.78 -15.19 27.97
CA ILE A 831 -22.38 -16.50 28.24
C ILE A 831 -21.41 -17.64 27.90
N SER A 832 -21.47 -18.74 28.66
CA SER A 832 -20.66 -19.93 28.40
C SER A 832 -21.51 -21.06 27.81
N PRO A 833 -21.03 -21.78 26.77
CA PRO A 833 -21.72 -22.97 26.24
C PRO A 833 -22.09 -24.03 27.28
N GLN A 834 -21.29 -24.13 28.34
CA GLN A 834 -21.51 -25.10 29.42
C GLN A 834 -22.73 -24.77 30.29
N GLU A 835 -23.15 -23.50 30.34
CA GLU A 835 -24.31 -23.05 31.12
C GLU A 835 -25.63 -23.37 30.44
N PHE A 836 -25.62 -23.55 29.11
CA PHE A 836 -26.80 -23.75 28.28
C PHE A 836 -26.63 -24.98 27.37
N PRO A 837 -26.64 -26.21 27.92
CA PRO A 837 -26.29 -27.43 27.18
C PRO A 837 -27.26 -27.79 26.05
N ASN A 838 -28.47 -27.22 26.05
CA ASN A 838 -29.45 -27.41 24.98
C ASN A 838 -29.23 -26.43 23.81
N LEU A 839 -28.54 -25.31 24.03
CA LEU A 839 -28.36 -24.25 23.04
C LEU A 839 -27.26 -24.66 22.05
N GLN A 840 -27.66 -25.16 20.89
CA GLN A 840 -26.77 -25.67 19.84
C GLN A 840 -26.37 -24.60 18.82
N ARG A 841 -27.15 -23.51 18.69
CA ARG A 841 -26.89 -22.47 17.70
C ARG A 841 -27.10 -21.08 18.28
N VAL A 842 -26.04 -20.29 18.24
CA VAL A 842 -26.11 -18.84 18.53
C VAL A 842 -25.76 -18.07 17.28
N SER A 843 -26.71 -17.29 16.78
CA SER A 843 -26.45 -16.35 15.69
C SER A 843 -26.10 -14.98 16.27
N PRO A 844 -24.83 -14.54 16.20
CA PRO A 844 -24.48 -13.18 16.58
C PRO A 844 -25.10 -12.24 15.55
N LEU A 845 -25.91 -11.28 16.00
CA LEU A 845 -26.46 -10.23 15.16
C LEU A 845 -25.30 -9.34 14.71
N ARG A 846 -24.60 -9.76 13.66
CA ARG A 846 -23.59 -8.94 12.99
C ARG A 846 -24.38 -7.84 12.32
N LEU A 847 -24.20 -6.60 12.78
CA LEU A 847 -24.47 -5.45 11.93
C LEU A 847 -23.59 -5.63 10.70
N SER A 848 -24.16 -6.16 9.63
CA SER A 848 -23.55 -6.14 8.31
C SER A 848 -23.59 -4.71 7.80
N VAL A 849 -22.83 -3.82 8.43
CA VAL A 849 -22.20 -2.75 7.68
C VAL A 849 -21.26 -3.47 6.74
N VAL A 850 -21.46 -3.27 5.44
CA VAL A 850 -20.68 -3.84 4.34
C VAL A 850 -19.26 -3.27 4.42
N LEU A 851 -18.47 -3.76 5.38
CA LEU A 851 -17.03 -3.59 5.49
C LEU A 851 -16.49 -4.88 6.07
N GLY A 852 -15.66 -5.59 5.30
CA GLY A 852 -15.12 -6.89 5.64
C GLY A 852 -14.41 -6.86 6.99
N ALA A 853 -15.05 -7.41 8.02
CA ALA A 853 -14.44 -7.61 9.32
C ALA A 853 -14.28 -9.11 9.59
N ASN A 854 -13.02 -9.47 9.81
CA ASN A 854 -12.46 -10.76 10.23
C ASN A 854 -13.45 -11.78 10.82
N GLU A 855 -13.34 -13.02 10.34
CA GLU A 855 -14.19 -14.15 10.74
C GLU A 855 -13.99 -14.63 12.20
N ASN A 856 -12.99 -14.14 12.94
CA ASN A 856 -12.67 -14.65 14.30
C ASN A 856 -12.63 -13.55 15.38
N ALA A 857 -13.78 -12.95 15.70
CA ALA A 857 -13.91 -11.97 16.80
C ALA A 857 -14.04 -12.60 18.20
N GLY A 858 -13.31 -13.68 18.49
CA GLY A 858 -13.21 -14.28 19.84
C GLY A 858 -14.55 -14.74 20.46
N LEU A 859 -15.55 -15.07 19.64
CA LEU A 859 -16.82 -15.58 20.13
C LEU A 859 -16.67 -17.04 20.62
N PRO A 860 -17.38 -17.46 21.69
CA PRO A 860 -17.41 -18.87 22.08
C PRO A 860 -17.89 -19.73 20.92
N ARG A 861 -17.29 -20.91 20.72
CA ARG A 861 -17.79 -21.89 19.73
C ARG A 861 -19.00 -22.61 20.34
N TRP A 862 -20.14 -22.43 19.70
CA TRP A 862 -21.41 -23.08 20.01
C TRP A 862 -21.64 -24.23 19.05
#